data_AF-A0A707YTG2-F1
#
_entry.id   AF-A0A707YTG2-F1
#
_cell.length_a   1.000
_cell.length_b   1.000
_cell.length_c   1.000
_cell.angle_alpha   90.00
_cell.angle_beta   90.00
_cell.angle_gamma   90.00
#
_symmetry.space_group_name_H-M   'P 1'
#
loop_
_entity.id
_entity.type
_entity.pdbx_description
1 polymer ?
#
loop_
_entity_poly.entity_id
_entity_poly.type
_entity_poly.pdbx_seq_one_letter_code
_entity_poly.pdbx_strand_id
1 'polypeptide(L)'
;MPEKQRYTLPTKAGDQRQLGELTGAACATLVAEIAERHAGPVVLIAPDMQNALRLHDEIRQFTDQMVMNLADWETLPYDSFSPHQEIISSRLSTLYQLPSMQRGVLIVPVNTLMQRVCPHSYLHGHALVMKKGQRLSRDALRTQLDSAGYRHVDQVMEHGEYATRGALLDLFPMGSEQPYRLDFFDDEIDSLRLFDADTQRTLEEVEAINLLPAHEFPTDKAAIELFRSQWRDTFEVKRDAEHIYQQVSKGTLPAGIEYWQPLFFSEPLPPLFSYFPANTLVVNTGSLETSAERFQADTLARFENRGVDPMRPLLPPEALWLRVDELFSELKRWPRLQLKTDHLPEKAANTNLGFQKLPDLAIQAQQKAPLDALRKFLESFSGPVIFSVESEGRREALGELLARIKIAPKRILRLDEAQDAGRYLMIGAAEHGFIDTQRNLALICESDLLGERVARRRLDSRRTINPDTLIRNLAELHVGQPVVHLEHGVGRYAGMTTLEAGGIKGEYLMLTYANDAKLYVPVSSLHLISRYAGGAEESAPLHKLGGDAWSRARQKAAEKVRDVAAELLDIYAQRAAKEGFAFKHDREQYQLFCDSFPFETTPDQAQAINAVLSDMCQPLAMDRLVCGDVGFGKTEVAMRAAFLAVENHKQVAVLVPTTLLAQQHYDNFRDRFANWPVRIEMLSRFRSAKEQTQILAEAAEGKIDILIGTHKLLQSDVKLRDLGLLIVDEEHRFGVRHKERIKAMRADVDILTLTATPIPRTLNMAMSGMRDLSIIATPPARRLAVKTFVREYDSLVVREAILREILRGGQVYYLYNDVENI
;
A
#
# COMPACT_ATOMS: atom_id res chain seq x y z
N MET A 1 15.36 -41.51 14.91
CA MET A 1 14.40 -41.46 16.04
C MET A 1 13.74 -40.10 15.96
N PRO A 2 12.41 -39.96 15.95
CA PRO A 2 11.80 -38.64 15.84
C PRO A 2 12.27 -37.84 17.04
N GLU A 3 12.67 -36.59 16.82
CA GLU A 3 13.21 -35.69 17.85
C GLU A 3 12.42 -35.82 19.15
N LYS A 4 13.12 -35.97 20.27
CA LYS A 4 12.51 -35.95 21.61
C LYS A 4 11.72 -34.63 21.73
N GLN A 5 10.41 -34.72 21.62
CA GLN A 5 9.51 -33.57 21.69
C GLN A 5 9.73 -32.85 23.04
N ARG A 6 10.17 -31.58 23.00
CA ARG A 6 10.59 -30.79 24.18
C ARG A 6 9.45 -30.49 25.16
N TYR A 7 8.22 -30.52 24.66
CA TYR A 7 6.99 -30.28 25.39
C TYR A 7 5.83 -31.02 24.72
N THR A 8 4.75 -31.24 25.47
CA THR A 8 3.52 -31.88 24.98
C THR A 8 2.43 -30.84 24.72
N LEU A 9 1.72 -30.97 23.59
CA LEU A 9 0.59 -30.11 23.28
C LEU A 9 -0.63 -30.47 24.14
N PRO A 10 -1.35 -29.48 24.70
CA PRO A 10 -2.60 -29.74 25.40
C PRO A 10 -3.69 -30.16 24.40
N THR A 11 -4.51 -31.12 24.78
CA THR A 11 -5.55 -31.71 23.90
C THR A 11 -6.96 -31.61 24.46
N LYS A 12 -7.11 -31.29 25.75
CA LYS A 12 -8.40 -31.23 26.44
C LYS A 12 -8.79 -29.79 26.77
N ALA A 13 -10.10 -29.54 26.76
CA ALA A 13 -10.67 -28.28 27.24
C ALA A 13 -10.16 -27.96 28.66
N GLY A 14 -9.66 -26.75 28.86
CA GLY A 14 -9.14 -26.29 30.14
C GLY A 14 -7.74 -26.79 30.50
N ASP A 15 -7.12 -27.67 29.69
CA ASP A 15 -5.71 -28.02 29.83
C ASP A 15 -4.88 -26.81 29.40
N GLN A 16 -4.26 -26.16 30.38
CA GLN A 16 -3.40 -25.01 30.18
C GLN A 16 -1.95 -25.42 30.36
N ARG A 17 -1.14 -25.13 29.35
CA ARG A 17 0.33 -25.29 29.40
C ARG A 17 1.00 -23.94 29.28
N GLN A 18 2.15 -23.79 29.91
CA GLN A 18 2.93 -22.56 29.85
C GLN A 18 4.33 -22.86 29.35
N LEU A 19 4.76 -22.15 28.31
CA LEU A 19 6.11 -22.21 27.77
C LEU A 19 6.83 -20.91 28.15
N GLY A 20 7.90 -21.06 28.93
CA GLY A 20 8.68 -19.96 29.50
C GLY A 20 10.03 -19.77 28.81
N GLU A 21 10.70 -18.67 29.19
CA GLU A 21 11.99 -18.26 28.64
C GLU A 21 11.95 -18.09 27.12
N LEU A 22 10.95 -17.37 26.60
CA LEU A 22 10.86 -17.01 25.18
C LEU A 22 11.36 -15.58 24.97
N THR A 23 12.23 -15.37 23.99
CA THR A 23 12.76 -14.03 23.68
C THR A 23 12.89 -13.82 22.18
N GLY A 24 12.74 -12.57 21.73
CA GLY A 24 12.80 -12.21 20.31
C GLY A 24 11.86 -13.04 19.43
N ALA A 25 12.37 -13.49 18.30
CA ALA A 25 11.66 -14.30 17.30
C ALA A 25 11.38 -15.75 17.75
N ALA A 26 11.76 -16.15 18.98
CA ALA A 26 11.50 -17.50 19.48
C ALA A 26 10.00 -17.85 19.46
N CYS A 27 9.14 -16.87 19.75
CA CYS A 27 7.70 -17.02 19.68
C CYS A 27 7.23 -17.51 18.30
N ALA A 28 7.72 -16.86 17.22
CA ALA A 28 7.34 -17.20 15.86
C ALA A 28 7.82 -18.61 15.47
N THR A 29 9.06 -18.96 15.81
CA THR A 29 9.60 -20.31 15.56
C THR A 29 8.81 -21.40 16.28
N LEU A 30 8.36 -21.11 17.50
CA LEU A 30 7.62 -22.05 18.31
C LEU A 30 6.18 -22.22 17.81
N VAL A 31 5.52 -21.14 17.40
CA VAL A 31 4.17 -21.23 16.81
C VAL A 31 4.21 -21.97 15.47
N ALA A 32 5.24 -21.76 14.65
CA ALA A 32 5.48 -22.54 13.44
C ALA A 32 5.59 -24.05 13.77
N GLU A 33 6.40 -24.41 14.76
CA GLU A 33 6.52 -25.80 15.22
C GLU A 33 5.19 -26.36 15.74
N ILE A 34 4.43 -25.58 16.52
CA ILE A 34 3.12 -25.97 17.05
C ILE A 34 2.13 -26.24 15.90
N ALA A 35 2.11 -25.39 14.88
CA ALA A 35 1.22 -25.52 13.72
C ALA A 35 1.52 -26.77 12.90
N GLU A 36 2.80 -27.14 12.76
CA GLU A 36 3.21 -28.33 12.03
C GLU A 36 2.93 -29.62 12.82
N ARG A 37 3.10 -29.56 14.15
CA ARG A 37 2.87 -30.69 15.07
C ARG A 37 1.41 -30.96 15.36
N HIS A 38 0.57 -29.93 15.42
CA HIS A 38 -0.86 -30.07 15.72
C HIS A 38 -1.65 -30.57 14.51
N ALA A 39 -2.62 -31.45 14.74
CA ALA A 39 -3.52 -31.97 13.69
C ALA A 39 -4.86 -31.21 13.72
N GLY A 40 -4.78 -29.88 13.64
CA GLY A 40 -5.92 -28.98 13.69
C GLY A 40 -5.51 -27.53 13.48
N PRO A 41 -6.48 -26.60 13.44
CA PRO A 41 -6.20 -25.16 13.42
C PRO A 41 -5.50 -24.70 14.70
N VAL A 42 -4.59 -23.74 14.55
CA VAL A 42 -3.97 -23.02 15.66
C VAL A 42 -4.48 -21.58 15.64
N VAL A 43 -5.11 -21.14 16.72
CA VAL A 43 -5.52 -19.75 16.88
C VAL A 43 -4.53 -19.04 17.79
N LEU A 44 -3.73 -18.14 17.22
CA LEU A 44 -2.78 -17.32 17.95
C LEU A 44 -3.43 -15.99 18.36
N ILE A 45 -3.65 -15.82 19.65
CA ILE A 45 -4.20 -14.60 20.22
C ILE A 45 -3.05 -13.66 20.60
N ALA A 46 -2.95 -12.54 19.88
CA ALA A 46 -1.99 -11.48 20.15
C ALA A 46 -2.56 -10.45 21.15
N PRO A 47 -1.71 -9.79 21.97
CA PRO A 47 -2.17 -8.79 22.92
C PRO A 47 -2.68 -7.51 22.24
N ASP A 48 -2.22 -7.20 21.03
CA ASP A 48 -2.60 -6.03 20.25
C ASP A 48 -2.36 -6.26 18.74
N MET A 49 -2.85 -5.34 17.91
CA MET A 49 -2.74 -5.42 16.46
C MET A 49 -1.30 -5.29 15.95
N GLN A 50 -0.45 -4.51 16.61
CA GLN A 50 0.95 -4.33 16.21
C GLN A 50 1.71 -5.66 16.32
N ASN A 51 1.54 -6.37 17.44
CA ASN A 51 2.08 -7.71 17.65
C ASN A 51 1.45 -8.72 16.68
N ALA A 52 0.15 -8.63 16.38
CA ALA A 52 -0.49 -9.52 15.41
C ALA A 52 0.12 -9.39 14.02
N LEU A 53 0.38 -8.16 13.56
CA LEU A 53 1.01 -7.89 12.27
C LEU A 53 2.47 -8.34 12.24
N ARG A 54 3.25 -8.08 13.30
CA ARG A 54 4.63 -8.59 13.40
C ARG A 54 4.65 -10.13 13.35
N LEU A 55 3.85 -10.78 14.18
CA LEU A 55 3.81 -12.25 14.27
C LEU A 55 3.34 -12.90 12.97
N HIS A 56 2.45 -12.27 12.21
CA HIS A 56 2.08 -12.74 10.88
C HIS A 56 3.32 -12.87 9.97
N ASP A 57 4.13 -11.82 9.89
CA ASP A 57 5.29 -11.81 9.01
C ASP A 57 6.42 -12.72 9.54
N GLU A 58 6.64 -12.74 10.87
CA GLU A 58 7.64 -13.61 11.49
C GLU A 58 7.28 -15.10 11.40
N ILE A 59 6.02 -15.49 11.57
CA ILE A 59 5.62 -16.91 11.50
C ILE A 59 5.76 -17.44 10.07
N ARG A 60 5.40 -16.64 9.07
CA ARG A 60 5.55 -17.00 7.65
C ARG A 60 6.99 -17.23 7.23
N GLN A 61 7.97 -16.70 7.96
CA GLN A 61 9.39 -17.00 7.74
C GLN A 61 9.75 -18.44 8.14
N PHE A 62 9.07 -19.01 9.13
CA PHE A 62 9.47 -20.29 9.75
C PHE A 62 8.56 -21.46 9.40
N THR A 63 7.45 -21.25 8.69
CA THR A 63 6.56 -22.34 8.24
C THR A 63 6.00 -22.08 6.85
N ASP A 64 5.80 -23.18 6.12
CA ASP A 64 5.07 -23.18 4.84
C ASP A 64 3.56 -23.40 5.03
N GLN A 65 3.10 -23.60 6.27
CA GLN A 65 1.67 -23.68 6.58
C GLN A 65 0.96 -22.36 6.27
N MET A 66 -0.35 -22.45 5.98
CA MET A 66 -1.17 -21.25 5.81
C MET A 66 -1.19 -20.43 7.11
N VAL A 67 -0.86 -19.14 7.00
CA VAL A 67 -0.99 -18.15 8.07
C VAL A 67 -1.94 -17.07 7.59
N MET A 68 -2.98 -16.78 8.36
CA MET A 68 -3.97 -15.74 8.07
C MET A 68 -4.19 -14.86 9.29
N ASN A 69 -4.69 -13.66 9.05
CA ASN A 69 -5.16 -12.75 10.09
C ASN A 69 -6.66 -12.56 9.96
N LEU A 70 -7.38 -12.53 11.08
CA LEU A 70 -8.72 -11.95 11.08
C LEU A 70 -8.57 -10.43 11.06
N ALA A 71 -8.90 -9.80 9.94
CA ALA A 71 -8.79 -8.35 9.81
C ALA A 71 -9.66 -7.64 10.85
N ASP A 72 -9.11 -6.68 11.57
CA ASP A 72 -9.87 -5.79 12.45
C ASP A 72 -10.67 -4.78 11.62
N TRP A 73 -11.73 -4.21 12.18
CA TRP A 73 -12.50 -3.16 11.48
C TRP A 73 -11.67 -1.88 11.20
N GLU A 74 -10.53 -1.68 11.86
CA GLU A 74 -9.71 -0.47 11.81
C GLU A 74 -10.46 0.81 12.21
N THR A 75 -11.57 0.64 12.93
CA THR A 75 -12.39 1.71 13.49
C THR A 75 -12.36 1.62 15.01
N LEU A 76 -12.50 2.76 15.69
CA LEU A 76 -12.57 2.80 17.15
C LEU A 76 -13.97 2.37 17.62
N PRO A 77 -14.14 1.76 18.80
CA PRO A 77 -15.48 1.47 19.33
C PRO A 77 -16.40 2.70 19.24
N TYR A 78 -17.58 2.50 18.64
CA TYR A 78 -18.56 3.55 18.36
C TYR A 78 -18.04 4.69 17.46
N ASP A 79 -17.18 4.38 16.48
CA ASP A 79 -16.73 5.36 15.49
C ASP A 79 -17.86 5.84 14.58
N SER A 80 -17.64 7.00 13.96
CA SER A 80 -18.52 7.52 12.90
C SER A 80 -18.09 7.08 11.50
N PHE A 81 -17.19 6.11 11.40
CA PHE A 81 -16.69 5.54 10.16
C PHE A 81 -17.11 4.09 10.05
N SER A 82 -17.54 3.69 8.86
CA SER A 82 -17.68 2.27 8.53
C SER A 82 -16.32 1.69 8.15
N PRO A 83 -16.06 0.41 8.43
CA PRO A 83 -14.90 -0.30 7.94
C PRO A 83 -14.83 -0.26 6.41
N HIS A 84 -13.62 -0.31 5.86
CA HIS A 84 -13.45 -0.35 4.42
C HIS A 84 -13.99 -1.67 3.83
N GLN A 85 -14.51 -1.65 2.60
CA GLN A 85 -15.13 -2.82 1.98
C GLN A 85 -14.14 -3.99 1.81
N GLU A 86 -12.86 -3.70 1.55
CA GLU A 86 -11.82 -4.74 1.51
C GLU A 86 -11.62 -5.45 2.86
N ILE A 87 -11.74 -4.70 3.97
CA ILE A 87 -11.64 -5.25 5.32
C ILE A 87 -12.81 -6.20 5.57
N ILE A 88 -14.04 -5.75 5.26
CA ILE A 88 -15.25 -6.56 5.40
C ILE A 88 -15.15 -7.82 4.52
N SER A 89 -14.71 -7.66 3.27
CA SER A 89 -14.48 -8.77 2.34
C SER A 89 -13.52 -9.82 2.91
N SER A 90 -12.37 -9.38 3.42
CA SER A 90 -11.34 -10.24 4.03
C SER A 90 -11.86 -10.94 5.30
N ARG A 91 -12.60 -10.21 6.14
CA ARG A 91 -13.24 -10.76 7.35
C ARG A 91 -14.25 -11.83 7.02
N LEU A 92 -15.19 -11.56 6.10
CA LEU A 92 -16.20 -12.52 5.67
C LEU A 92 -15.56 -13.76 5.04
N SER A 93 -14.49 -13.59 4.24
CA SER A 93 -13.71 -14.70 3.70
C SER A 93 -13.15 -15.60 4.82
N THR A 94 -12.52 -14.98 5.82
CA THR A 94 -11.95 -15.68 6.96
C THR A 94 -13.03 -16.42 7.75
N LEU A 95 -14.14 -15.74 8.09
CA LEU A 95 -15.26 -16.34 8.82
C LEU A 95 -15.92 -17.48 8.04
N TYR A 96 -15.98 -17.40 6.72
CA TYR A 96 -16.53 -18.46 5.87
C TYR A 96 -15.62 -19.69 5.83
N GLN A 97 -14.31 -19.50 5.75
CA GLN A 97 -13.33 -20.60 5.67
C GLN A 97 -13.08 -21.28 7.02
N LEU A 98 -13.14 -20.51 8.12
CA LEU A 98 -12.72 -20.94 9.45
C LEU A 98 -13.37 -22.24 9.94
N PRO A 99 -14.70 -22.48 9.77
CA PRO A 99 -15.32 -23.75 10.18
C PRO A 99 -14.79 -24.99 9.45
N SER A 100 -14.26 -24.81 8.23
CA SER A 100 -13.71 -25.88 7.38
C SER A 100 -12.20 -26.02 7.46
N MET A 101 -11.53 -25.14 8.21
CA MET A 101 -10.08 -25.10 8.32
C MET A 101 -9.57 -26.38 9.01
N GLN A 102 -8.66 -27.10 8.35
CA GLN A 102 -8.08 -28.33 8.89
C GLN A 102 -6.73 -28.09 9.58
N ARG A 103 -5.92 -27.19 9.02
CA ARG A 103 -4.57 -26.85 9.48
C ARG A 103 -4.23 -25.41 9.12
N GLY A 104 -3.25 -24.86 9.82
CA GLY A 104 -2.75 -23.49 9.64
C GLY A 104 -2.91 -22.65 10.91
N VAL A 105 -2.48 -21.39 10.82
CA VAL A 105 -2.48 -20.43 11.92
C VAL A 105 -3.44 -19.29 11.60
N LEU A 106 -4.41 -19.04 12.47
CA LEU A 106 -5.20 -17.82 12.48
C LEU A 106 -4.70 -16.90 13.58
N ILE A 107 -4.23 -15.71 13.23
CA ILE A 107 -3.79 -14.69 14.18
C ILE A 107 -4.93 -13.70 14.42
N VAL A 108 -5.28 -13.51 15.69
CA VAL A 108 -6.37 -12.61 16.11
C VAL A 108 -5.88 -11.73 17.26
N PRO A 109 -5.97 -10.40 17.19
CA PRO A 109 -5.68 -9.55 18.33
C PRO A 109 -6.85 -9.57 19.32
N VAL A 110 -6.57 -9.32 20.60
CA VAL A 110 -7.56 -9.47 21.70
C VAL A 110 -8.82 -8.62 21.49
N ASN A 111 -8.69 -7.40 20.95
CA ASN A 111 -9.82 -6.50 20.66
C ASN A 111 -10.79 -7.11 19.65
N THR A 112 -10.27 -7.72 18.58
CA THR A 112 -11.09 -8.39 17.56
C THR A 112 -11.66 -9.71 18.08
N LEU A 113 -10.95 -10.42 18.95
CA LEU A 113 -11.45 -11.65 19.59
C LEU A 113 -12.64 -11.36 20.53
N MET A 114 -12.61 -10.24 21.24
CA MET A 114 -13.69 -9.83 22.14
C MET A 114 -14.93 -9.37 21.38
N GLN A 115 -14.79 -8.97 20.12
CA GLN A 115 -15.92 -8.56 19.29
C GLN A 115 -16.81 -9.77 18.95
N ARG A 116 -18.11 -9.60 19.14
CA ARG A 116 -19.13 -10.55 18.69
C ARG A 116 -19.26 -10.47 17.17
N VAL A 117 -19.62 -11.57 16.55
CA VAL A 117 -19.65 -11.71 15.08
C VAL A 117 -21.04 -12.10 14.61
N CYS A 118 -21.28 -12.01 13.30
CA CYS A 118 -22.55 -12.41 12.73
C CYS A 118 -22.81 -13.92 12.92
N PRO A 119 -24.08 -14.36 13.03
CA PRO A 119 -24.41 -15.78 13.13
C PRO A 119 -24.01 -16.58 11.88
N HIS A 120 -23.65 -17.86 12.08
CA HIS A 120 -23.35 -18.79 10.98
C HIS A 120 -24.54 -18.97 10.02
N SER A 121 -25.76 -18.94 10.56
CA SER A 121 -27.00 -19.05 9.80
C SER A 121 -27.12 -17.95 8.74
N TYR A 122 -26.69 -16.73 9.07
CA TYR A 122 -26.64 -15.62 8.13
C TYR A 122 -25.58 -15.83 7.06
N LEU A 123 -24.33 -16.07 7.47
CA LEU A 123 -23.23 -16.19 6.50
C LEU A 123 -23.42 -17.36 5.54
N HIS A 124 -23.81 -18.53 6.04
CA HIS A 124 -24.02 -19.73 5.22
C HIS A 124 -25.33 -19.67 4.42
N GLY A 125 -26.40 -19.10 4.99
CA GLY A 125 -27.70 -19.00 4.32
C GLY A 125 -27.72 -18.02 3.15
N HIS A 126 -26.82 -17.03 3.16
CA HIS A 126 -26.69 -16.03 2.10
C HIS A 126 -25.45 -16.22 1.22
N ALA A 127 -24.65 -17.27 1.46
CA ALA A 127 -23.57 -17.64 0.56
C ALA A 127 -24.15 -18.31 -0.70
N LEU A 128 -23.89 -17.71 -1.86
CA LEU A 128 -24.36 -18.23 -3.15
C LEU A 128 -23.18 -18.75 -3.96
N VAL A 129 -23.34 -19.95 -4.52
CA VAL A 129 -22.39 -20.49 -5.49
C VAL A 129 -23.01 -20.39 -6.88
N MET A 130 -22.33 -19.71 -7.78
CA MET A 130 -22.73 -19.65 -9.18
C MET A 130 -21.77 -20.47 -10.02
N LYS A 131 -22.29 -21.23 -10.99
CA LYS A 131 -21.48 -22.09 -11.87
C LYS A 131 -21.81 -21.85 -13.33
N LYS A 132 -20.84 -22.11 -14.20
CA LYS A 132 -21.07 -22.19 -15.64
C LYS A 132 -22.18 -23.20 -15.95
N GLY A 133 -23.10 -22.83 -16.84
CA GLY A 133 -24.25 -23.63 -17.24
C GLY A 133 -25.42 -23.63 -16.24
N GLN A 134 -25.38 -22.78 -15.21
CA GLN A 134 -26.50 -22.64 -14.29
C GLN A 134 -27.64 -21.87 -14.95
N ARG A 135 -28.84 -22.45 -14.93
CA ARG A 135 -30.08 -21.79 -15.36
C ARG A 135 -30.52 -20.76 -14.34
N LEU A 136 -30.03 -19.54 -14.51
CA LEU A 136 -30.35 -18.38 -13.70
C LEU A 136 -30.47 -17.18 -14.64
N SER A 137 -31.63 -16.53 -14.64
CA SER A 137 -31.79 -15.32 -15.45
C SER A 137 -31.03 -14.15 -14.82
N ARG A 138 -30.55 -13.24 -15.66
CA ARG A 138 -29.83 -12.03 -15.24
C ARG A 138 -30.62 -11.22 -14.21
N ASP A 139 -31.93 -11.05 -14.42
CA ASP A 139 -32.78 -10.24 -13.54
C ASP A 139 -33.08 -10.94 -12.21
N ALA A 140 -33.12 -12.27 -12.19
CA ALA A 140 -33.18 -13.03 -10.96
C ALA A 140 -31.89 -12.87 -10.15
N LEU A 141 -30.72 -12.97 -10.78
CA LEU A 141 -29.44 -12.73 -10.11
C LEU A 141 -29.34 -11.30 -9.58
N ARG A 142 -29.76 -10.31 -10.36
CA ARG A 142 -29.83 -8.90 -9.92
C ARG A 142 -30.64 -8.75 -8.63
N THR A 143 -31.82 -9.37 -8.58
CA THR A 143 -32.69 -9.31 -7.39
C THR A 143 -32.05 -10.00 -6.18
N GLN A 144 -31.29 -11.08 -6.41
CA GLN A 144 -30.51 -11.75 -5.36
C GLN A 144 -29.36 -10.87 -4.86
N LEU A 145 -28.65 -10.17 -5.75
CA LEU A 145 -27.59 -9.21 -5.41
C LEU A 145 -28.12 -8.04 -4.59
N ASP A 146 -29.26 -7.46 -5.00
CA ASP A 146 -29.94 -6.39 -4.26
C ASP A 146 -30.34 -6.85 -2.84
N SER A 147 -30.83 -8.09 -2.72
CA SER A 147 -31.20 -8.69 -1.43
C SER A 147 -29.98 -9.01 -0.56
N ALA A 148 -28.83 -9.32 -1.19
CA ALA A 148 -27.54 -9.54 -0.52
C ALA A 148 -26.81 -8.23 -0.16
N GLY A 149 -27.39 -7.07 -0.48
CA GLY A 149 -26.87 -5.74 -0.14
C GLY A 149 -25.83 -5.18 -1.11
N TYR A 150 -25.66 -5.78 -2.29
CA TYR A 150 -24.72 -5.28 -3.28
C TYR A 150 -25.24 -3.99 -3.93
N ARG A 151 -24.34 -3.08 -4.24
CA ARG A 151 -24.67 -1.77 -4.84
C ARG A 151 -24.64 -1.87 -6.36
N HIS A 152 -25.74 -1.44 -7.00
CA HIS A 152 -25.78 -1.26 -8.44
C HIS A 152 -25.02 0.00 -8.83
N VAL A 153 -24.01 -0.15 -9.69
CA VAL A 153 -23.16 0.95 -10.19
C VAL A 153 -23.05 0.86 -11.71
N ASP A 154 -22.65 1.96 -12.35
CA ASP A 154 -22.43 1.96 -13.79
C ASP A 154 -21.17 1.17 -14.17
N GLN A 155 -20.16 1.15 -13.29
CA GLN A 155 -18.89 0.47 -13.47
C GLN A 155 -18.37 -0.05 -12.12
N VAL A 156 -18.00 -1.33 -12.10
CA VAL A 156 -17.53 -2.02 -10.88
C VAL A 156 -16.05 -1.70 -10.64
N MET A 157 -15.75 -1.19 -9.44
CA MET A 157 -14.40 -0.84 -9.00
C MET A 157 -14.06 -1.45 -7.64
N GLU A 158 -15.02 -1.52 -6.72
CA GLU A 158 -14.83 -1.97 -5.34
C GLU A 158 -15.62 -3.23 -5.02
N HIS A 159 -15.24 -3.93 -3.94
CA HIS A 159 -16.01 -5.05 -3.42
C HIS A 159 -17.45 -4.63 -3.06
N GLY A 160 -18.40 -5.53 -3.30
CA GLY A 160 -19.82 -5.28 -3.01
C GLY A 160 -20.55 -4.47 -4.08
N GLU A 161 -19.94 -4.30 -5.25
CA GLU A 161 -20.52 -3.60 -6.40
C GLU A 161 -20.87 -4.57 -7.52
N TYR A 162 -21.93 -4.24 -8.26
CA TYR A 162 -22.27 -4.92 -9.51
C TYR A 162 -22.79 -3.94 -10.56
N ALA A 163 -22.57 -4.26 -11.84
CA ALA A 163 -23.05 -3.50 -12.98
C ALA A 163 -23.72 -4.44 -14.00
N THR A 164 -24.74 -3.94 -14.69
CA THR A 164 -25.46 -4.71 -15.71
C THR A 164 -25.42 -3.97 -17.05
N ARG A 165 -24.97 -4.65 -18.11
CA ARG A 165 -24.81 -4.08 -19.47
C ARG A 165 -25.24 -5.09 -20.52
N GLY A 166 -26.52 -5.06 -20.91
CA GLY A 166 -27.06 -6.02 -21.88
C GLY A 166 -27.02 -7.44 -21.33
N ALA A 167 -26.31 -8.34 -22.02
CA ALA A 167 -26.10 -9.73 -21.59
C ALA A 167 -25.01 -9.90 -20.52
N LEU A 168 -24.21 -8.85 -20.28
CA LEU A 168 -23.10 -8.91 -19.32
C LEU A 168 -23.53 -8.41 -17.94
N LEU A 169 -23.03 -9.09 -16.91
CA LEU A 169 -23.09 -8.64 -15.52
C LEU A 169 -21.69 -8.68 -14.92
N ASP A 170 -21.19 -7.52 -14.50
CA ASP A 170 -19.94 -7.40 -13.75
C ASP A 170 -20.25 -7.39 -12.27
N LEU A 171 -19.45 -8.09 -11.47
CA LEU A 171 -19.67 -8.26 -10.04
C LEU A 171 -18.33 -8.34 -9.31
N PHE A 172 -18.19 -7.62 -8.21
CA PHE A 172 -17.07 -7.80 -7.29
C PHE A 172 -17.56 -8.46 -5.99
N PRO A 173 -17.52 -9.80 -5.90
CA PRO A 173 -18.04 -10.50 -4.73
C PRO A 173 -17.17 -10.28 -3.50
N MET A 174 -17.82 -10.10 -2.34
CA MET A 174 -17.17 -10.19 -1.04
C MET A 174 -16.57 -11.59 -0.86
N GLY A 175 -15.36 -11.64 -0.33
CA GLY A 175 -14.58 -12.86 -0.14
C GLY A 175 -13.62 -13.22 -1.28
N SER A 176 -13.71 -12.55 -2.44
CA SER A 176 -12.78 -12.71 -3.57
C SER A 176 -11.75 -11.58 -3.61
N GLU A 177 -10.55 -11.85 -4.12
CA GLU A 177 -9.54 -10.80 -4.39
C GLU A 177 -9.80 -10.06 -5.71
N GLN A 178 -10.52 -10.68 -6.65
CA GLN A 178 -10.75 -10.16 -8.01
C GLN A 178 -12.25 -10.17 -8.37
N PRO A 179 -12.70 -9.25 -9.26
CA PRO A 179 -14.07 -9.21 -9.75
C PRO A 179 -14.27 -10.14 -10.96
N TYR A 180 -15.54 -10.45 -11.25
CA TYR A 180 -15.97 -11.38 -12.28
C TYR A 180 -16.96 -10.72 -13.25
N ARG A 181 -16.84 -11.09 -14.52
CA ARG A 181 -17.76 -10.79 -15.61
C ARG A 181 -18.51 -12.06 -15.97
N LEU A 182 -19.83 -12.01 -15.82
CA LEU A 182 -20.76 -13.07 -16.17
C LEU A 182 -21.38 -12.75 -17.53
N ASP A 183 -21.30 -13.69 -18.47
CA ASP A 183 -21.98 -13.61 -19.75
C ASP A 183 -23.23 -14.50 -19.72
N PHE A 184 -24.38 -13.93 -20.05
CA PHE A 184 -25.66 -14.63 -20.06
C PHE A 184 -26.10 -14.92 -21.50
N PHE A 185 -26.48 -16.17 -21.76
CA PHE A 185 -27.16 -16.56 -22.99
C PHE A 185 -28.54 -17.09 -22.62
N ASP A 186 -29.58 -16.41 -23.09
CA ASP A 186 -30.96 -16.59 -22.64
C ASP A 186 -31.07 -16.48 -21.09
N ASP A 187 -31.49 -17.54 -20.41
CA ASP A 187 -31.63 -17.63 -18.95
C ASP A 187 -30.56 -18.54 -18.31
N GLU A 188 -29.36 -18.59 -18.91
CA GLU A 188 -28.25 -19.44 -18.47
C GLU A 188 -26.92 -18.66 -18.42
N ILE A 189 -26.09 -18.97 -17.43
CA ILE A 189 -24.72 -18.45 -17.32
C ILE A 189 -23.85 -19.18 -18.35
N ASP A 190 -23.50 -18.51 -19.44
CA ASP A 190 -22.68 -19.08 -20.52
C ASP A 190 -21.19 -19.11 -20.14
N SER A 191 -20.66 -18.01 -19.59
CA SER A 191 -19.27 -17.97 -19.13
C SER A 191 -19.06 -17.08 -17.90
N LEU A 192 -18.06 -17.44 -17.10
CA LEU A 192 -17.62 -16.69 -15.92
C LEU A 192 -16.15 -16.34 -16.14
N ARG A 193 -15.81 -15.06 -16.16
CA ARG A 193 -14.43 -14.60 -16.42
C ARG A 193 -13.97 -13.67 -15.33
N LEU A 194 -12.75 -13.82 -14.87
CA LEU A 194 -12.10 -12.78 -14.07
C LEU A 194 -11.89 -11.54 -14.96
N PHE A 195 -11.95 -10.36 -14.37
CA PHE A 195 -11.54 -9.13 -15.06
C PHE A 195 -10.76 -8.23 -14.12
N ASP A 196 -9.96 -7.36 -14.70
CA ASP A 196 -9.20 -6.37 -13.93
C ASP A 196 -10.05 -5.10 -13.74
N ALA A 197 -10.26 -4.71 -12.47
CA ALA A 197 -11.15 -3.61 -12.09
C ALA A 197 -10.71 -2.25 -12.66
N ASP A 198 -9.44 -2.08 -13.02
CA ASP A 198 -8.94 -0.82 -13.52
C ASP A 198 -9.01 -0.76 -15.06
N THR A 199 -8.50 -1.78 -15.73
CA THR A 199 -8.48 -1.87 -17.19
C THR A 199 -9.84 -2.28 -17.78
N GLN A 200 -10.73 -2.83 -16.96
CA GLN A 200 -12.06 -3.34 -17.33
C GLN A 200 -12.01 -4.47 -18.38
N ARG A 201 -10.85 -5.12 -18.52
CA ARG A 201 -10.58 -6.20 -19.47
C ARG A 201 -10.66 -7.55 -18.78
N THR A 202 -11.24 -8.51 -19.49
CA THR A 202 -11.29 -9.91 -19.06
C THR A 202 -9.89 -10.52 -19.02
N LEU A 203 -9.66 -11.33 -18.00
CA LEU A 203 -8.47 -12.13 -17.77
C LEU A 203 -8.80 -13.59 -18.14
N GLU A 204 -8.69 -14.50 -17.18
CA GLU A 204 -8.96 -15.93 -17.34
C GLU A 204 -10.43 -16.31 -17.08
N GLU A 205 -10.85 -17.46 -17.62
CA GLU A 205 -12.17 -18.04 -17.40
C GLU A 205 -12.16 -18.97 -16.17
N VAL A 206 -13.25 -18.96 -15.39
CA VAL A 206 -13.41 -19.78 -14.18
C VAL A 206 -14.68 -20.62 -14.25
N GLU A 207 -14.73 -21.74 -13.53
CA GLU A 207 -15.91 -22.63 -13.56
C GLU A 207 -17.00 -22.22 -12.57
N ALA A 208 -16.62 -21.60 -11.46
CA ALA A 208 -17.53 -21.27 -10.37
C ALA A 208 -17.06 -20.03 -9.61
N ILE A 209 -18.00 -19.33 -9.01
CA ILE A 209 -17.76 -18.20 -8.11
C ILE A 209 -18.53 -18.39 -6.81
N ASN A 210 -17.90 -18.05 -5.69
CA ASN A 210 -18.54 -17.97 -4.38
C ASN A 210 -18.85 -16.50 -4.09
N LEU A 211 -20.10 -16.22 -3.77
CA LEU A 211 -20.59 -14.90 -3.42
C LEU A 211 -20.99 -14.90 -1.95
N LEU A 212 -20.33 -14.05 -1.17
CA LEU A 212 -20.71 -13.75 0.21
C LEU A 212 -21.60 -12.49 0.25
N PRO A 213 -22.36 -12.26 1.33
CA PRO A 213 -23.15 -11.03 1.49
C PRO A 213 -22.28 -9.76 1.45
N ALA A 214 -22.87 -8.62 1.09
CA ALA A 214 -22.13 -7.35 1.03
C ALA A 214 -21.69 -6.84 2.42
N HIS A 215 -22.39 -7.24 3.48
CA HIS A 215 -22.15 -6.77 4.85
C HIS A 215 -22.21 -7.91 5.86
N GLU A 216 -21.66 -7.68 7.06
CA GLU A 216 -21.75 -8.60 8.20
C GLU A 216 -23.17 -8.64 8.83
N PHE A 217 -24.18 -8.03 8.20
CA PHE A 217 -25.58 -8.05 8.61
C PHE A 217 -26.52 -7.89 7.41
N PRO A 218 -27.75 -8.42 7.48
CA PRO A 218 -28.69 -8.36 6.37
C PRO A 218 -29.22 -6.94 6.13
N THR A 219 -29.48 -6.61 4.87
CA THR A 219 -29.95 -5.28 4.43
C THR A 219 -31.27 -5.31 3.65
N ASP A 220 -31.90 -6.48 3.56
CA ASP A 220 -33.18 -6.62 2.88
C ASP A 220 -34.34 -5.95 3.67
N LYS A 221 -35.53 -5.91 3.05
CA LYS A 221 -36.69 -5.26 3.68
C LYS A 221 -37.08 -5.90 5.00
N ALA A 222 -36.94 -7.22 5.12
CA ALA A 222 -37.27 -7.95 6.34
C ALA A 222 -36.31 -7.57 7.48
N ALA A 223 -35.02 -7.45 7.18
CA ALA A 223 -34.01 -6.98 8.12
C ALA A 223 -34.23 -5.52 8.55
N ILE A 224 -34.63 -4.64 7.63
CA ILE A 224 -34.98 -3.25 7.97
C ILE A 224 -36.20 -3.19 8.90
N GLU A 225 -37.21 -4.02 8.65
CA GLU A 225 -38.39 -4.10 9.54
C GLU A 225 -38.03 -4.64 10.92
N LEU A 226 -37.19 -5.67 10.98
CA LEU A 226 -36.64 -6.22 12.23
C LEU A 226 -35.85 -5.15 12.99
N PHE A 227 -34.92 -4.47 12.32
CA PHE A 227 -34.15 -3.36 12.87
C PHE A 227 -35.06 -2.28 13.46
N ARG A 228 -36.12 -1.88 12.73
CA ARG A 228 -37.07 -0.87 13.20
C ARG A 228 -37.88 -1.34 14.39
N SER A 229 -38.23 -2.62 14.47
CA SER A 229 -38.90 -3.19 15.64
C SER A 229 -37.98 -3.14 16.85
N GLN A 230 -36.80 -3.77 16.75
CA GLN A 230 -35.84 -3.85 17.85
C GLN A 230 -35.32 -2.49 18.30
N TRP A 231 -35.18 -1.53 17.37
CA TRP A 231 -34.86 -0.15 17.70
C TRP A 231 -35.91 0.46 18.64
N ARG A 232 -37.20 0.33 18.33
CA ARG A 232 -38.29 0.89 19.15
C ARG A 232 -38.40 0.22 20.51
N ASP A 233 -37.98 -1.03 20.61
CA ASP A 233 -37.94 -1.76 21.88
C ASP A 233 -36.77 -1.30 22.77
N THR A 234 -35.71 -0.74 22.18
CA THR A 234 -34.47 -0.38 22.88
C THR A 234 -34.29 1.13 23.07
N PHE A 235 -34.69 1.93 22.09
CA PHE A 235 -34.41 3.36 21.99
C PHE A 235 -35.66 4.16 21.61
N GLU A 236 -35.64 5.44 21.95
CA GLU A 236 -36.62 6.38 21.44
C GLU A 236 -36.39 6.70 19.96
N VAL A 237 -37.44 7.18 19.30
CA VAL A 237 -37.41 7.56 17.87
C VAL A 237 -37.66 9.05 17.75
N LYS A 238 -36.67 9.78 17.20
CA LYS A 238 -36.86 11.17 16.75
C LYS A 238 -37.36 11.20 15.31
N ARG A 239 -37.82 12.33 14.78
CA ARG A 239 -38.32 12.42 13.38
C ARG A 239 -37.30 13.02 12.41
N ASP A 240 -36.16 13.48 12.93
CA ASP A 240 -35.11 14.14 12.17
C ASP A 240 -34.50 13.22 11.11
N ALA A 241 -34.20 13.78 9.93
CA ALA A 241 -33.72 12.99 8.79
C ALA A 241 -32.31 12.40 9.02
N GLU A 242 -31.52 13.01 9.91
CA GLU A 242 -30.17 12.58 10.27
C GLU A 242 -30.15 11.45 11.31
N HIS A 243 -31.27 11.24 12.01
CA HIS A 243 -31.36 10.21 13.03
C HIS A 243 -31.32 8.81 12.38
N ILE A 244 -30.56 7.90 13.00
CA ILE A 244 -30.20 6.59 12.39
C ILE A 244 -31.43 5.78 11.99
N TYR A 245 -32.44 5.74 12.87
CA TYR A 245 -33.70 5.05 12.58
C TYR A 245 -34.33 5.52 11.26
N GLN A 246 -34.31 6.83 10.96
CA GLN A 246 -34.86 7.39 9.73
C GLN A 246 -34.02 7.03 8.51
N GLN A 247 -32.70 7.09 8.63
CA GLN A 247 -31.79 6.78 7.53
C GLN A 247 -31.94 5.30 7.12
N VAL A 248 -31.89 4.39 8.09
CA VAL A 248 -32.08 2.95 7.83
C VAL A 248 -33.50 2.66 7.33
N SER A 249 -34.52 3.34 7.86
CA SER A 249 -35.89 3.21 7.35
C SER A 249 -36.06 3.65 5.89
N LYS A 250 -35.18 4.54 5.39
CA LYS A 250 -35.13 4.95 3.97
C LYS A 250 -34.26 4.00 3.12
N GLY A 251 -33.67 2.96 3.71
CA GLY A 251 -32.75 2.04 3.05
C GLY A 251 -31.33 2.58 2.90
N THR A 252 -30.97 3.64 3.63
CA THR A 252 -29.60 4.19 3.64
C THR A 252 -28.86 3.71 4.88
N LEU A 253 -27.65 3.18 4.69
CA LEU A 253 -26.76 2.78 5.78
C LEU A 253 -25.87 3.96 6.20
N PRO A 254 -26.01 4.51 7.41
CA PRO A 254 -25.12 5.56 7.91
C PRO A 254 -23.68 5.07 8.07
N ALA A 255 -22.72 6.00 8.02
CA ALA A 255 -21.34 5.69 8.38
C ALA A 255 -21.22 5.26 9.86
N GLY A 256 -20.60 4.12 10.12
CA GLY A 256 -20.51 3.49 11.44
C GLY A 256 -21.73 2.67 11.84
N ILE A 257 -22.65 2.36 10.91
CA ILE A 257 -23.85 1.55 11.16
C ILE A 257 -23.53 0.16 11.76
N GLU A 258 -22.30 -0.33 11.54
CA GLU A 258 -21.78 -1.60 12.06
C GLU A 258 -21.89 -1.68 13.59
N TYR A 259 -21.88 -0.56 14.31
CA TYR A 259 -22.07 -0.52 15.77
C TYR A 259 -23.52 -0.74 16.23
N TRP A 260 -24.46 -0.90 15.30
CA TRP A 260 -25.84 -1.33 15.56
C TRP A 260 -26.12 -2.73 15.00
N GLN A 261 -25.08 -3.49 14.63
CA GLN A 261 -25.20 -4.86 14.09
C GLN A 261 -26.17 -5.76 14.88
N PRO A 262 -26.22 -5.78 16.23
CA PRO A 262 -27.17 -6.61 16.96
C PRO A 262 -28.65 -6.38 16.60
N LEU A 263 -29.03 -5.16 16.23
CA LEU A 263 -30.43 -4.85 15.88
C LEU A 263 -30.88 -5.45 14.55
N PHE A 264 -29.94 -5.90 13.71
CA PHE A 264 -30.24 -6.58 12.44
C PHE A 264 -30.45 -8.08 12.59
N PHE A 265 -30.28 -8.63 13.80
CA PHE A 265 -30.47 -10.06 14.07
C PHE A 265 -31.47 -10.25 15.20
N SER A 266 -32.34 -11.25 15.07
CA SER A 266 -33.33 -11.58 16.11
C SER A 266 -32.70 -12.30 17.31
N GLU A 267 -31.54 -12.92 17.10
CA GLU A 267 -30.78 -13.64 18.11
C GLU A 267 -29.54 -12.82 18.51
N PRO A 268 -29.09 -12.89 19.77
CA PRO A 268 -27.84 -12.26 20.19
C PRO A 268 -26.66 -12.69 19.33
N LEU A 269 -25.77 -11.74 19.03
CA LEU A 269 -24.58 -12.05 18.25
C LEU A 269 -23.68 -13.06 18.99
N PRO A 270 -23.28 -14.17 18.33
CA PRO A 270 -22.39 -15.13 18.94
C PRO A 270 -20.96 -14.57 19.11
N PRO A 271 -20.21 -15.09 20.09
CA PRO A 271 -18.78 -14.82 20.16
C PRO A 271 -18.03 -15.46 18.98
N LEU A 272 -16.86 -14.91 18.62
CA LEU A 272 -16.00 -15.46 17.56
C LEU A 272 -15.66 -16.94 17.78
N PHE A 273 -15.54 -17.39 19.05
CA PHE A 273 -15.30 -18.79 19.42
C PHE A 273 -16.30 -19.77 18.79
N SER A 274 -17.51 -19.33 18.44
CA SER A 274 -18.51 -20.17 17.76
C SER A 274 -18.05 -20.68 16.39
N TYR A 275 -17.14 -19.95 15.72
CA TYR A 275 -16.59 -20.32 14.41
C TYR A 275 -15.40 -21.29 14.50
N PHE A 276 -14.87 -21.54 15.69
CA PHE A 276 -13.66 -22.36 15.85
C PHE A 276 -14.00 -23.86 15.69
N PRO A 277 -13.26 -24.60 14.85
CA PRO A 277 -13.39 -26.05 14.77
C PRO A 277 -13.12 -26.73 16.12
N ALA A 278 -13.76 -27.87 16.38
CA ALA A 278 -13.68 -28.55 17.68
C ALA A 278 -12.26 -29.01 18.07
N ASN A 279 -11.37 -29.28 17.11
CA ASN A 279 -9.98 -29.68 17.31
C ASN A 279 -8.99 -28.49 17.33
N THR A 280 -9.46 -27.28 17.61
CA THR A 280 -8.63 -26.07 17.63
C THR A 280 -7.74 -26.01 18.88
N LEU A 281 -6.48 -25.63 18.69
CA LEU A 281 -5.55 -25.27 19.76
C LEU A 281 -5.40 -23.76 19.86
N VAL A 282 -5.60 -23.19 21.05
CA VAL A 282 -5.43 -21.76 21.29
C VAL A 282 -4.04 -21.49 21.86
N VAL A 283 -3.30 -20.58 21.23
CA VAL A 283 -2.02 -20.09 21.72
C VAL A 283 -2.18 -18.62 22.06
N ASN A 284 -1.62 -18.16 23.18
CA ASN A 284 -1.65 -16.73 23.52
C ASN A 284 -0.29 -16.20 23.93
N THR A 285 -0.05 -14.94 23.57
CA THR A 285 1.16 -14.19 23.90
C THR A 285 0.86 -13.10 24.93
N GLY A 286 1.82 -12.83 25.82
CA GLY A 286 1.74 -11.73 26.78
C GLY A 286 0.66 -11.89 27.86
N SER A 287 0.12 -10.76 28.32
CA SER A 287 -0.99 -10.69 29.29
C SER A 287 -2.28 -10.32 28.58
N LEU A 288 -3.08 -11.34 28.23
CA LEU A 288 -4.39 -11.11 27.62
C LEU A 288 -5.34 -10.35 28.55
N GLU A 289 -5.24 -10.59 29.87
CA GLU A 289 -6.12 -10.00 30.88
C GLU A 289 -5.98 -8.48 30.88
N THR A 290 -4.76 -7.98 31.02
CA THR A 290 -4.47 -6.54 31.05
C THR A 290 -4.89 -5.85 29.75
N SER A 291 -4.67 -6.48 28.59
CA SER A 291 -5.06 -5.88 27.31
C SER A 291 -6.58 -5.89 27.10
N ALA A 292 -7.26 -6.97 27.51
CA ALA A 292 -8.72 -7.07 27.47
C ALA A 292 -9.40 -6.08 28.42
N GLU A 293 -8.90 -5.94 29.65
CA GLU A 293 -9.40 -4.95 30.63
C GLU A 293 -9.23 -3.53 30.12
N ARG A 294 -8.06 -3.22 29.54
CA ARG A 294 -7.81 -1.91 28.93
C ARG A 294 -8.80 -1.63 27.80
N PHE A 295 -8.98 -2.58 26.89
CA PHE A 295 -9.92 -2.42 25.78
C PHE A 295 -11.36 -2.25 26.28
N GLN A 296 -11.78 -3.00 27.29
CA GLN A 296 -13.11 -2.87 27.88
C GLN A 296 -13.30 -1.49 28.53
N ALA A 297 -12.31 -1.00 29.28
CA ALA A 297 -12.35 0.32 29.90
C ALA A 297 -12.41 1.45 28.85
N ASP A 298 -11.58 1.36 27.80
CA ASP A 298 -11.58 2.33 26.70
C ASP A 298 -12.94 2.33 25.94
N THR A 299 -13.54 1.15 25.76
CA THR A 299 -14.86 0.99 25.13
C THR A 299 -15.97 1.60 25.99
N LEU A 300 -15.94 1.37 27.31
CA LEU A 300 -16.91 1.94 28.24
C LEU A 300 -16.78 3.47 28.29
N ALA A 301 -15.56 4.00 28.39
CA ALA A 301 -15.32 5.44 28.36
C ALA A 301 -15.85 6.07 27.06
N ARG A 302 -15.69 5.39 25.91
CA ARG A 302 -16.26 5.86 24.64
C ARG A 302 -17.78 5.80 24.63
N PHE A 303 -18.38 4.73 25.12
CA PHE A 303 -19.83 4.60 25.26
C PHE A 303 -20.42 5.74 26.08
N GLU A 304 -19.83 6.09 27.23
CA GLU A 304 -20.29 7.18 28.08
C GLU A 304 -20.13 8.55 27.40
N ASN A 305 -18.97 8.80 26.77
CA ASN A 305 -18.69 10.08 26.11
C ASN A 305 -19.52 10.31 24.84
N ARG A 306 -19.78 9.26 24.05
CA ARG A 306 -20.49 9.34 22.76
C ARG A 306 -21.98 9.03 22.88
N GLY A 307 -22.39 8.31 23.92
CA GLY A 307 -23.78 7.91 24.18
C GLY A 307 -24.71 9.08 24.51
N VAL A 308 -24.17 10.29 24.67
CA VAL A 308 -24.95 11.52 24.91
C VAL A 308 -25.61 12.08 23.65
N ASP A 309 -25.18 11.67 22.45
CA ASP A 309 -25.77 12.15 21.19
C ASP A 309 -27.14 11.52 20.96
N PRO A 310 -28.24 12.28 21.07
CA PRO A 310 -29.58 11.73 20.96
C PRO A 310 -30.01 11.49 19.50
N MET A 311 -29.19 11.85 18.50
CA MET A 311 -29.39 11.46 17.10
C MET A 311 -28.80 10.09 16.80
N ARG A 312 -27.86 9.63 17.64
CA ARG A 312 -27.12 8.39 17.48
C ARG A 312 -26.99 7.63 18.81
N PRO A 313 -28.12 7.26 19.45
CA PRO A 313 -28.05 6.51 20.70
C PRO A 313 -27.31 5.19 20.49
N LEU A 314 -26.35 4.91 21.39
CA LEU A 314 -25.45 3.78 21.28
C LEU A 314 -26.00 2.55 21.98
N LEU A 315 -25.69 1.36 21.45
CA LEU A 315 -25.95 0.10 22.13
C LEU A 315 -25.01 -0.10 23.33
N PRO A 316 -25.48 -0.73 24.43
CA PRO A 316 -24.61 -1.15 25.52
C PRO A 316 -23.44 -2.01 25.00
N PRO A 317 -22.21 -1.82 25.52
CA PRO A 317 -21.03 -2.54 25.02
C PRO A 317 -21.17 -4.07 25.01
N GLU A 318 -21.88 -4.64 25.97
CA GLU A 318 -22.09 -6.10 26.10
C GLU A 318 -22.83 -6.75 24.92
N ALA A 319 -23.58 -5.95 24.13
CA ALA A 319 -24.26 -6.42 22.93
C ALA A 319 -23.30 -6.66 21.75
N LEU A 320 -22.17 -5.96 21.71
CA LEU A 320 -21.18 -6.04 20.62
C LEU A 320 -19.86 -6.66 21.03
N TRP A 321 -19.48 -6.57 22.30
CA TRP A 321 -18.23 -7.09 22.83
C TRP A 321 -18.48 -7.97 24.05
N LEU A 322 -17.66 -9.02 24.18
CA LEU A 322 -17.60 -9.85 25.37
C LEU A 322 -17.02 -9.06 26.54
N ARG A 323 -17.58 -9.28 27.72
CA ARG A 323 -16.93 -8.84 28.96
C ARG A 323 -15.69 -9.68 29.21
N VAL A 324 -14.72 -9.14 29.95
CA VAL A 324 -13.48 -9.88 30.29
C VAL A 324 -13.82 -11.21 30.98
N ASP A 325 -14.78 -11.22 31.91
CA ASP A 325 -15.22 -12.44 32.59
C ASP A 325 -15.74 -13.52 31.62
N GLU A 326 -16.51 -13.11 30.60
CA GLU A 326 -17.07 -13.99 29.58
C GLU A 326 -15.97 -14.52 28.64
N LEU A 327 -15.03 -13.65 28.23
CA LEU A 327 -13.87 -14.03 27.43
C LEU A 327 -13.07 -15.15 28.11
N PHE A 328 -12.74 -14.99 29.39
CA PHE A 328 -11.98 -16.00 30.13
C PHE A 328 -12.80 -17.25 30.43
N SER A 329 -14.13 -17.15 30.51
CA SER A 329 -15.03 -18.31 30.60
C SER A 329 -15.02 -19.13 29.31
N GLU A 330 -15.14 -18.49 28.14
CA GLU A 330 -15.08 -19.16 26.84
C GLU A 330 -13.69 -19.77 26.58
N LEU A 331 -12.61 -19.05 26.93
CA LEU A 331 -11.25 -19.57 26.78
C LEU A 331 -10.97 -20.84 27.59
N LYS A 332 -11.71 -21.11 28.69
CA LYS A 332 -11.57 -22.36 29.45
C LYS A 332 -12.11 -23.57 28.69
N ARG A 333 -12.91 -23.39 27.64
CA ARG A 333 -13.45 -24.48 26.82
C ARG A 333 -12.45 -25.02 25.80
N TRP A 334 -11.32 -24.35 25.62
CA TRP A 334 -10.31 -24.69 24.62
C TRP A 334 -9.00 -25.15 25.29
N PRO A 335 -8.27 -26.10 24.70
CA PRO A 335 -6.89 -26.38 25.10
C PRO A 335 -6.03 -25.14 24.82
N ARG A 336 -5.18 -24.77 25.78
CA ARG A 336 -4.47 -23.49 25.73
C ARG A 336 -2.99 -23.61 26.03
N LEU A 337 -2.19 -22.93 25.21
CA LEU A 337 -0.75 -22.81 25.40
C LEU A 337 -0.37 -21.35 25.56
N GLN A 338 0.19 -20.99 26.72
CA GLN A 338 0.60 -19.63 27.03
C GLN A 338 2.09 -19.45 26.80
N LEU A 339 2.44 -18.46 25.98
CA LEU A 339 3.82 -18.09 25.69
C LEU A 339 4.24 -16.96 26.63
N LYS A 340 5.25 -17.22 27.45
CA LYS A 340 5.79 -16.30 28.44
C LYS A 340 7.26 -16.04 28.18
N THR A 341 7.65 -14.78 28.35
CA THR A 341 9.04 -14.35 28.25
C THR A 341 9.82 -14.67 29.53
N ASP A 342 9.12 -14.70 30.66
CA ASP A 342 9.70 -14.91 31.98
C ASP A 342 10.04 -16.37 32.24
N HIS A 343 10.96 -16.59 33.19
CA HIS A 343 11.22 -17.91 33.75
C HIS A 343 10.04 -18.36 34.62
N LEU A 344 9.52 -19.55 34.34
CA LEU A 344 8.35 -20.10 35.03
C LEU A 344 8.77 -21.00 36.20
N PRO A 345 7.98 -21.07 37.29
CA PRO A 345 8.23 -22.01 38.38
C PRO A 345 8.03 -23.46 37.94
N GLU A 346 8.76 -24.39 38.56
CA GLU A 346 8.67 -25.82 38.29
C GLU A 346 7.30 -26.38 38.70
N LYS A 347 6.43 -26.56 37.70
CA LYS A 347 5.11 -27.19 37.82
C LYS A 347 4.91 -28.12 36.63
N ALA A 348 4.13 -29.18 36.78
CA ALA A 348 3.90 -30.17 35.70
C ALA A 348 3.30 -29.58 34.40
N ALA A 349 2.60 -28.44 34.49
CA ALA A 349 2.02 -27.74 33.35
C ALA A 349 2.97 -26.70 32.70
N ASN A 350 4.11 -26.42 33.34
CA ASN A 350 5.06 -25.41 32.93
C ASN A 350 6.28 -26.08 32.31
N THR A 351 6.81 -25.48 31.24
CA THR A 351 8.06 -25.94 30.62
C THR A 351 8.88 -24.73 30.20
N ASN A 352 10.06 -24.58 30.78
CA ASN A 352 11.02 -23.57 30.36
C ASN A 352 11.83 -24.12 29.20
N LEU A 353 11.83 -23.43 28.06
CA LEU A 353 12.46 -23.94 26.85
C LEU A 353 13.92 -23.49 26.71
N GLY A 354 14.42 -22.56 27.51
CA GLY A 354 15.83 -22.16 27.45
C GLY A 354 16.17 -21.34 26.21
N PHE A 355 15.26 -20.49 25.70
CA PHE A 355 15.66 -19.46 24.76
C PHE A 355 16.26 -18.28 25.53
N GLN A 356 17.53 -18.03 25.27
CA GLN A 356 18.28 -16.96 25.91
C GLN A 356 18.43 -15.78 24.96
N LYS A 357 18.54 -14.58 25.55
CA LYS A 357 18.86 -13.38 24.79
C LYS A 357 20.27 -13.52 24.21
N LEU A 358 20.46 -13.03 22.99
CA LEU A 358 21.80 -12.87 22.42
C LEU A 358 22.65 -11.93 23.30
N PRO A 359 23.98 -12.16 23.39
CA PRO A 359 24.88 -11.13 23.89
C PRO A 359 24.84 -9.89 22.99
N ASP A 360 25.43 -8.78 23.43
CA ASP A 360 25.54 -7.60 22.59
C ASP A 360 26.47 -7.88 21.40
N LEU A 361 25.86 -7.97 20.21
CA LEU A 361 26.53 -8.23 18.93
C LEU A 361 26.53 -7.00 18.01
N ALA A 362 26.17 -5.83 18.56
CA ALA A 362 26.05 -4.61 17.78
C ALA A 362 27.38 -4.21 17.14
N ILE A 363 27.31 -3.72 15.91
CA ILE A 363 28.48 -3.30 15.13
C ILE A 363 28.90 -1.91 15.57
N GLN A 364 30.05 -1.84 16.24
CA GLN A 364 30.57 -0.60 16.79
C GLN A 364 31.55 0.05 15.79
N ALA A 365 31.00 0.83 14.86
CA ALA A 365 31.77 1.47 13.79
C ALA A 365 32.91 2.39 14.29
N GLN A 366 32.87 2.87 15.54
CA GLN A 366 33.93 3.71 16.11
C GLN A 366 35.16 2.91 16.59
N GLN A 367 35.06 1.58 16.73
CA GLN A 367 36.18 0.75 17.16
C GLN A 367 37.11 0.37 15.99
N LYS A 368 38.40 0.12 16.29
CA LYS A 368 39.37 -0.37 15.29
C LYS A 368 38.96 -1.70 14.64
N ALA A 369 38.21 -2.53 15.36
CA ALA A 369 37.67 -3.80 14.89
C ALA A 369 36.14 -3.81 15.10
N PRO A 370 35.36 -3.24 14.16
CA PRO A 370 33.93 -2.99 14.36
C PRO A 370 33.07 -4.28 14.46
N LEU A 371 33.62 -5.42 14.03
CA LEU A 371 32.96 -6.74 14.06
C LEU A 371 33.53 -7.67 15.15
N ASP A 372 34.30 -7.13 16.10
CA ASP A 372 35.02 -7.96 17.09
C ASP A 372 34.07 -8.77 17.98
N ALA A 373 32.98 -8.17 18.46
CA ALA A 373 31.97 -8.86 19.26
C ALA A 373 31.33 -10.02 18.50
N LEU A 374 30.89 -9.77 17.26
CA LEU A 374 30.34 -10.79 16.37
C LEU A 374 31.37 -11.89 16.09
N ARG A 375 32.60 -11.54 15.74
CA ARG A 375 33.67 -12.51 15.46
C ARG A 375 33.94 -13.40 16.67
N LYS A 376 34.11 -12.83 17.87
CA LYS A 376 34.35 -13.58 19.11
C LYS A 376 33.21 -14.53 19.43
N PHE A 377 31.96 -14.09 19.24
CA PHE A 377 30.79 -14.95 19.41
C PHE A 377 30.78 -16.10 18.40
N LEU A 378 31.05 -15.82 17.12
CA LEU A 378 31.13 -16.86 16.10
C LEU A 378 32.30 -17.82 16.29
N GLU A 379 33.41 -17.41 16.90
CA GLU A 379 34.52 -18.32 17.22
C GLU A 379 34.24 -19.17 18.48
N SER A 380 33.48 -18.65 19.44
CA SER A 380 33.18 -19.34 20.70
C SER A 380 31.94 -20.25 20.63
N PHE A 381 30.97 -19.93 19.79
CA PHE A 381 29.73 -20.68 19.67
C PHE A 381 29.92 -21.96 18.84
N SER A 382 29.69 -23.10 19.48
CA SER A 382 29.94 -24.43 18.91
C SER A 382 28.83 -24.94 17.97
N GLY A 383 27.66 -24.31 18.00
CA GLY A 383 26.49 -24.74 17.24
C GLY A 383 26.28 -24.01 15.89
N PRO A 384 25.17 -24.34 15.19
CA PRO A 384 24.72 -23.60 14.02
C PRO A 384 24.33 -22.16 14.37
N VAL A 385 24.80 -21.21 13.55
CA VAL A 385 24.41 -19.79 13.64
C VAL A 385 23.70 -19.41 12.35
N ILE A 386 22.46 -18.94 12.47
CA ILE A 386 21.61 -18.53 11.36
C ILE A 386 21.51 -17.00 11.37
N PHE A 387 21.81 -16.38 10.25
CA PHE A 387 21.53 -14.97 10.02
C PHE A 387 20.19 -14.79 9.32
N SER A 388 19.28 -14.03 9.94
CA SER A 388 18.01 -13.65 9.33
C SER A 388 18.12 -12.25 8.74
N VAL A 389 17.83 -12.11 7.44
CA VAL A 389 17.82 -10.83 6.72
C VAL A 389 16.48 -10.58 6.05
N GLU A 390 16.03 -9.33 5.99
CA GLU A 390 14.71 -9.00 5.44
C GLU A 390 14.58 -9.24 3.92
N SER A 391 15.69 -9.18 3.19
CA SER A 391 15.64 -9.24 1.73
C SER A 391 16.93 -9.70 1.08
N GLU A 392 16.85 -10.01 -0.21
CA GLU A 392 17.98 -10.43 -1.03
C GLU A 392 19.08 -9.33 -1.13
N GLY A 393 18.73 -8.04 -1.23
CA GLY A 393 19.71 -6.94 -1.20
C GLY A 393 20.41 -6.82 0.18
N ARG A 394 19.65 -7.02 1.27
CA ARG A 394 20.22 -7.07 2.62
C ARG A 394 21.15 -8.27 2.82
N ARG A 395 20.86 -9.40 2.17
CA ARG A 395 21.76 -10.56 2.14
C ARG A 395 23.14 -10.18 1.60
N GLU A 396 23.19 -9.42 0.52
CA GLU A 396 24.45 -8.99 -0.06
C GLU A 396 25.21 -8.03 0.87
N ALA A 397 24.52 -7.03 1.43
CA ALA A 397 25.11 -6.12 2.41
C ALA A 397 25.68 -6.86 3.63
N LEU A 398 24.97 -7.88 4.13
CA LEU A 398 25.47 -8.74 5.20
C LEU A 398 26.65 -9.62 4.72
N GLY A 399 26.60 -10.12 3.49
CA GLY A 399 27.69 -10.87 2.87
C GLY A 399 28.99 -10.07 2.78
N GLU A 400 28.94 -8.83 2.30
CA GLU A 400 30.09 -7.91 2.26
C GLU A 400 30.66 -7.63 3.66
N LEU A 401 29.77 -7.48 4.63
CA LEU A 401 30.15 -7.23 6.01
C LEU A 401 30.85 -8.45 6.63
N LEU A 402 30.28 -9.65 6.48
CA LEU A 402 30.83 -10.90 6.98
C LEU A 402 32.12 -11.32 6.25
N ALA A 403 32.28 -10.93 4.98
CA ALA A 403 33.51 -11.16 4.22
C ALA A 403 34.75 -10.51 4.87
N ARG A 404 34.58 -9.39 5.61
CA ARG A 404 35.67 -8.74 6.36
C ARG A 404 36.27 -9.61 7.46
N ILE A 405 35.47 -10.55 7.98
CA ILE A 405 35.90 -11.58 8.95
C ILE A 405 36.03 -12.97 8.31
N LYS A 406 36.05 -13.04 6.96
CA LYS A 406 36.20 -14.26 6.15
C LYS A 406 35.09 -15.30 6.37
N ILE A 407 33.87 -14.85 6.59
CA ILE A 407 32.71 -15.72 6.79
C ILE A 407 31.77 -15.59 5.59
N ALA A 408 31.39 -16.74 5.01
CA ALA A 408 30.40 -16.83 3.94
C ALA A 408 29.29 -17.81 4.38
N PRO A 409 28.11 -17.33 4.80
CA PRO A 409 27.05 -18.21 5.29
C PRO A 409 26.34 -18.95 4.14
N LYS A 410 25.91 -20.20 4.40
CA LYS A 410 25.14 -21.03 3.47
C LYS A 410 23.65 -20.67 3.51
N ARG A 411 23.01 -20.51 2.35
CA ARG A 411 21.57 -20.26 2.26
C ARG A 411 20.77 -21.49 2.70
N ILE A 412 19.77 -21.28 3.54
CA ILE A 412 18.76 -22.26 3.95
C ILE A 412 17.35 -21.68 3.78
N LEU A 413 16.35 -22.55 3.63
CA LEU A 413 14.95 -22.14 3.56
C LEU A 413 14.22 -22.42 4.87
N ARG A 414 14.50 -23.57 5.50
CA ARG A 414 13.93 -23.96 6.80
C ARG A 414 14.97 -23.96 7.90
N LEU A 415 14.51 -23.68 9.12
CA LEU A 415 15.38 -23.62 10.30
C LEU A 415 16.04 -24.98 10.61
N ASP A 416 15.33 -26.09 10.36
CA ASP A 416 15.81 -27.45 10.63
C ASP A 416 16.87 -27.97 9.64
N GLU A 417 17.16 -27.22 8.57
CA GLU A 417 18.26 -27.51 7.64
C GLU A 417 19.63 -27.21 8.28
N ALA A 418 19.66 -26.41 9.34
CA ALA A 418 20.88 -26.02 10.06
C ALA A 418 21.27 -27.06 11.13
N GLN A 419 21.69 -28.25 10.70
CA GLN A 419 22.01 -29.36 11.61
C GLN A 419 23.47 -29.37 12.08
N ASP A 420 24.40 -29.02 11.20
CA ASP A 420 25.84 -29.02 11.51
C ASP A 420 26.30 -27.67 12.06
N ALA A 421 27.37 -27.70 12.86
CA ALA A 421 28.07 -26.50 13.30
C ALA A 421 28.56 -25.69 12.08
N GLY A 422 27.86 -24.58 11.81
CA GLY A 422 28.02 -23.85 10.56
C GLY A 422 27.43 -22.45 10.62
N ARG A 423 27.58 -21.71 9.52
CA ARG A 423 27.04 -20.36 9.35
C ARG A 423 26.02 -20.42 8.23
N TYR A 424 24.80 -20.04 8.55
CA TYR A 424 23.66 -20.14 7.65
C TYR A 424 22.99 -18.78 7.49
N LEU A 425 22.19 -18.64 6.44
CA LEU A 425 21.45 -17.43 6.14
C LEU A 425 20.06 -17.78 5.63
N MET A 426 19.06 -17.07 6.13
CA MET A 426 17.68 -17.16 5.69
C MET A 426 17.10 -15.76 5.45
N ILE A 427 16.06 -15.70 4.62
CA ILE A 427 15.34 -14.46 4.33
C ILE A 427 14.03 -14.47 5.08
N GLY A 428 13.73 -13.41 5.82
CA GLY A 428 12.45 -13.24 6.49
C GLY A 428 12.40 -12.03 7.42
N ALA A 429 11.26 -11.87 8.09
CA ALA A 429 10.91 -10.65 8.83
C ALA A 429 11.27 -10.66 10.32
N ALA A 430 11.97 -11.69 10.83
CA ALA A 430 12.34 -11.78 12.23
C ALA A 430 13.14 -10.56 12.68
N GLU A 431 12.61 -9.85 13.69
CA GLU A 431 13.20 -8.59 14.14
C GLU A 431 14.39 -8.85 15.07
N HIS A 432 14.21 -9.66 16.11
CA HIS A 432 15.21 -9.91 17.14
C HIS A 432 15.56 -11.39 17.26
N GLY A 433 16.85 -11.68 17.36
CA GLY A 433 17.39 -13.02 17.47
C GLY A 433 17.37 -13.61 18.88
N PHE A 434 17.87 -14.84 19.01
CA PHE A 434 17.91 -15.60 20.25
C PHE A 434 18.97 -16.71 20.20
N ILE A 435 19.27 -17.31 21.37
CA ILE A 435 20.04 -18.55 21.50
C ILE A 435 19.13 -19.63 22.06
N ASP A 436 18.91 -20.70 21.31
CA ASP A 436 18.22 -21.91 21.77
C ASP A 436 19.23 -22.86 22.42
N THR A 437 19.25 -22.90 23.75
CA THR A 437 20.22 -23.71 24.49
C THR A 437 20.01 -25.22 24.37
N GLN A 438 18.80 -25.69 24.07
CA GLN A 438 18.53 -27.13 23.99
C GLN A 438 18.94 -27.70 22.63
N ARG A 439 18.76 -26.93 21.54
CA ARG A 439 19.29 -27.28 20.21
C ARG A 439 20.70 -26.75 19.97
N ASN A 440 21.23 -25.95 20.91
CA ASN A 440 22.49 -25.23 20.79
C ASN A 440 22.56 -24.43 19.47
N LEU A 441 21.51 -23.67 19.15
CA LEU A 441 21.37 -22.92 17.90
C LEU A 441 21.26 -21.43 18.19
N ALA A 442 21.90 -20.58 17.39
CA ALA A 442 21.77 -19.13 17.49
C ALA A 442 21.12 -18.56 16.23
N LEU A 443 20.06 -17.77 16.41
CA LEU A 443 19.47 -16.93 15.37
C LEU A 443 19.92 -15.50 15.62
N ILE A 444 20.56 -14.86 14.65
CA ILE A 444 20.98 -13.46 14.70
C ILE A 444 20.22 -12.71 13.61
N CYS A 445 19.44 -11.71 14.00
CA CYS A 445 18.70 -10.87 13.06
C CYS A 445 19.50 -9.62 12.69
N GLU A 446 19.09 -8.96 11.61
CA GLU A 446 19.74 -7.72 11.16
C GLU A 446 19.70 -6.60 12.22
N SER A 447 18.61 -6.51 12.99
CA SER A 447 18.47 -5.49 14.04
C SER A 447 19.42 -5.72 15.23
N ASP A 448 19.81 -6.97 15.52
CA ASP A 448 20.76 -7.28 16.59
C ASP A 448 22.18 -6.81 16.24
N LEU A 449 22.49 -6.72 14.95
CA LEU A 449 23.78 -6.28 14.43
C LEU A 449 23.83 -4.76 14.23
N LEU A 450 22.77 -4.17 13.67
CA LEU A 450 22.75 -2.79 13.19
C LEU A 450 21.94 -1.84 14.09
N GLY A 451 21.32 -2.36 15.15
CA GLY A 451 20.42 -1.64 16.06
C GLY A 451 18.97 -1.62 15.57
N GLU A 452 18.10 -1.00 16.38
CA GLU A 452 16.68 -0.82 16.03
C GLU A 452 16.55 -0.02 14.73
N ARG A 453 15.92 -0.65 13.73
CA ARG A 453 15.57 0.00 12.47
C ARG A 453 14.06 0.13 12.36
N VAL A 454 13.65 1.25 11.78
CA VAL A 454 12.24 1.50 11.43
C VAL A 454 11.86 0.51 10.32
N ALA A 455 11.03 -0.47 10.66
CA ALA A 455 10.47 -1.41 9.71
C ALA A 455 9.77 -0.65 8.57
N ARG A 456 10.27 -0.81 7.34
CA ARG A 456 9.57 -0.35 6.14
C ARG A 456 8.68 -1.49 5.68
N ARG A 457 7.38 -1.44 6.00
CA ARG A 457 6.41 -2.38 5.44
C ARG A 457 6.46 -2.30 3.91
N ARG A 458 6.79 -3.42 3.27
CA ARG A 458 6.60 -3.60 1.83
C ARG A 458 5.11 -3.68 1.58
N LEU A 459 4.53 -2.54 1.20
CA LEU A 459 3.19 -2.50 0.64
C LEU A 459 3.32 -3.03 -0.80
N ASP A 460 3.20 -4.34 -0.97
CA ASP A 460 2.83 -4.94 -2.24
C ASP A 460 1.40 -4.54 -2.54
N SER A 461 1.15 -4.11 -3.75
CA SER A 461 0.13 -3.12 -3.97
C SER A 461 -0.30 -3.31 -5.45
N ARG A 462 -1.58 -3.66 -5.73
CA ARG A 462 -2.22 -4.35 -6.94
C ARG A 462 -3.45 -3.65 -7.62
N ARG A 463 -3.61 -2.34 -7.49
CA ARG A 463 -4.65 -1.49 -8.14
C ARG A 463 -4.09 -0.20 -8.77
N THR A 464 -4.43 0.05 -10.02
CA THR A 464 -3.72 0.86 -11.00
C THR A 464 -4.70 1.85 -11.66
N ILE A 465 -4.85 3.07 -11.16
CA ILE A 465 -5.77 4.05 -11.78
C ILE A 465 -5.17 4.56 -13.10
N ASN A 466 -5.87 4.35 -14.22
CA ASN A 466 -5.45 4.81 -15.55
C ASN A 466 -5.53 6.34 -15.66
N PRO A 467 -4.46 7.03 -16.11
CA PRO A 467 -4.44 8.49 -16.22
C PRO A 467 -5.00 9.06 -17.51
N ASP A 468 -5.23 8.26 -18.56
CA ASP A 468 -5.93 8.73 -19.77
C ASP A 468 -7.36 9.22 -19.44
N THR A 469 -7.95 8.65 -18.37
CA THR A 469 -9.26 9.02 -17.80
C THR A 469 -9.26 10.42 -17.16
N LEU A 470 -8.13 10.90 -16.62
CA LEU A 470 -8.04 12.19 -15.92
C LEU A 470 -7.83 13.38 -16.86
N ILE A 471 -7.18 13.17 -18.01
CA ILE A 471 -6.77 14.27 -18.91
C ILE A 471 -7.80 14.52 -20.01
N ARG A 472 -8.65 13.54 -20.35
CA ARG A 472 -9.61 13.63 -21.48
C ARG A 472 -11.09 13.76 -21.10
N ASN A 473 -11.47 13.63 -19.84
CA ASN A 473 -12.88 13.57 -19.50
C ASN A 473 -13.50 14.94 -19.22
N LEU A 474 -14.22 15.46 -20.21
CA LEU A 474 -15.34 16.40 -20.01
C LEU A 474 -16.52 15.76 -19.23
N ALA A 475 -16.45 14.44 -18.94
CA ALA A 475 -17.49 13.68 -18.27
C ALA A 475 -17.64 13.99 -16.77
N GLU A 476 -16.62 14.57 -16.12
CA GLU A 476 -16.65 14.91 -14.68
C GLU A 476 -16.90 16.42 -14.44
N LEU A 477 -17.37 17.15 -15.45
CA LEU A 477 -17.64 18.59 -15.32
C LEU A 477 -18.90 18.85 -14.51
N HIS A 478 -18.75 19.67 -13.45
CA HIS A 478 -19.87 20.07 -12.61
C HIS A 478 -20.38 21.46 -13.02
N VAL A 479 -21.68 21.69 -12.91
CA VAL A 479 -22.29 23.00 -13.22
C VAL A 479 -21.65 24.08 -12.33
N GLY A 480 -21.24 25.18 -12.95
CA GLY A 480 -20.52 26.29 -12.32
C GLY A 480 -19.00 26.20 -12.43
N GLN A 481 -18.46 25.10 -12.95
CA GLN A 481 -17.01 24.94 -13.09
C GLN A 481 -16.43 25.82 -14.22
N PRO A 482 -15.24 26.42 -14.06
CA PRO A 482 -14.65 27.28 -15.09
C PRO A 482 -14.17 26.49 -16.31
N VAL A 483 -14.62 26.96 -17.47
CA VAL A 483 -14.36 26.36 -18.78
C VAL A 483 -13.80 27.42 -19.72
N VAL A 484 -12.84 27.03 -20.54
CA VAL A 484 -12.24 27.89 -21.56
C VAL A 484 -12.80 27.50 -22.92
N HIS A 485 -13.47 28.44 -23.59
CA HIS A 485 -13.77 28.34 -25.01
C HIS A 485 -12.65 29.02 -25.80
N LEU A 486 -12.12 28.34 -26.82
CA LEU A 486 -10.98 28.84 -27.59
C LEU A 486 -11.17 30.27 -28.14
N GLU A 487 -12.36 30.59 -28.62
CA GLU A 487 -12.68 31.90 -29.23
C GLU A 487 -13.18 32.96 -28.25
N HIS A 488 -13.86 32.57 -27.18
CA HIS A 488 -14.61 33.48 -26.30
C HIS A 488 -13.99 33.63 -24.91
N GLY A 489 -13.01 32.79 -24.59
CA GLY A 489 -12.27 32.81 -23.34
C GLY A 489 -12.96 32.05 -22.22
N VAL A 490 -12.57 32.40 -20.99
CA VAL A 490 -13.00 31.72 -19.77
C VAL A 490 -14.43 32.12 -19.39
N GLY A 491 -15.31 31.13 -19.31
CA GLY A 491 -16.69 31.19 -18.82
C GLY A 491 -16.94 30.13 -17.74
N ARG A 492 -18.21 29.81 -17.49
CA ARG A 492 -18.65 28.80 -16.51
C ARG A 492 -19.58 27.79 -17.17
N TYR A 493 -19.41 26.51 -16.87
CA TYR A 493 -20.29 25.46 -17.37
C TYR A 493 -21.69 25.57 -16.78
N ALA A 494 -22.72 25.50 -17.61
CA ALA A 494 -24.12 25.66 -17.20
C ALA A 494 -25.00 24.44 -17.54
N GLY A 495 -24.39 23.28 -17.83
CA GLY A 495 -25.11 22.04 -18.16
C GLY A 495 -25.25 21.79 -19.67
N MET A 496 -25.92 20.70 -20.01
CA MET A 496 -26.34 20.41 -21.39
C MET A 496 -27.81 20.80 -21.61
N THR A 497 -28.15 21.22 -22.81
CA THR A 497 -29.52 21.54 -23.20
C THR A 497 -29.80 21.03 -24.61
N THR A 498 -31.04 20.62 -24.85
CA THR A 498 -31.50 20.25 -26.19
C THR A 498 -32.20 21.46 -26.79
N LEU A 499 -31.70 21.95 -27.92
CA LEU A 499 -32.31 23.03 -28.68
C LEU A 499 -32.77 22.50 -30.03
N GLU A 500 -33.90 23.04 -30.49
CA GLU A 500 -34.44 22.72 -31.80
C GLU A 500 -34.11 23.87 -32.76
N ALA A 501 -33.25 23.60 -33.74
CA ALA A 501 -32.83 24.57 -34.75
C ALA A 501 -33.21 24.03 -36.13
N GLY A 502 -34.14 24.71 -36.82
CA GLY A 502 -34.58 24.30 -38.16
C GLY A 502 -35.29 22.94 -38.22
N GLY A 503 -35.97 22.52 -37.15
CA GLY A 503 -36.70 21.24 -37.06
C GLY A 503 -35.83 20.03 -36.70
N ILE A 504 -34.53 20.22 -36.44
CA ILE A 504 -33.60 19.19 -35.96
C ILE A 504 -33.30 19.48 -34.49
N LYS A 505 -33.53 18.48 -33.63
CA LYS A 505 -33.13 18.53 -32.23
C LYS A 505 -31.64 18.24 -32.14
N GLY A 506 -30.88 19.18 -31.57
CA GLY A 506 -29.46 19.04 -31.30
C GLY A 506 -29.17 19.26 -29.81
N GLU A 507 -28.15 18.58 -29.30
CA GLU A 507 -27.63 18.81 -27.95
C GLU A 507 -26.53 19.87 -27.97
N TYR A 508 -26.57 20.76 -26.99
CA TYR A 508 -25.67 21.89 -26.83
C TYR A 508 -25.16 21.97 -25.39
N LEU A 509 -23.88 22.28 -25.25
CA LEU A 509 -23.24 22.68 -24.01
C LEU A 509 -23.55 24.15 -23.73
N MET A 510 -24.08 24.45 -22.56
CA MET A 510 -24.35 25.84 -22.15
C MET A 510 -23.17 26.39 -21.35
N LEU A 511 -22.69 27.57 -21.72
CA LEU A 511 -21.66 28.32 -20.98
C LEU A 511 -22.18 29.70 -20.59
N THR A 512 -21.92 30.13 -19.35
CA THR A 512 -22.22 31.49 -18.87
C THR A 512 -20.94 32.33 -18.79
N TYR A 513 -21.05 33.57 -19.24
CA TYR A 513 -19.97 34.57 -19.30
C TYR A 513 -20.32 35.79 -18.43
N ALA A 514 -19.45 36.80 -18.40
CA ALA A 514 -19.71 38.03 -17.64
C ALA A 514 -21.05 38.68 -18.05
N ASN A 515 -21.75 39.26 -17.08
CA ASN A 515 -23.10 39.83 -17.22
C ASN A 515 -24.19 38.79 -17.58
N ASP A 516 -24.04 37.55 -17.11
CA ASP A 516 -24.97 36.42 -17.36
C ASP A 516 -25.23 36.12 -18.84
N ALA A 517 -24.32 36.51 -19.72
CA ALA A 517 -24.42 36.24 -21.15
C ALA A 517 -24.21 34.74 -21.41
N LYS A 518 -25.10 34.11 -22.19
CA LYS A 518 -25.09 32.67 -22.47
C LYS A 518 -24.52 32.37 -23.85
N LEU A 519 -23.69 31.34 -23.94
CA LEU A 519 -23.18 30.75 -25.16
C LEU A 519 -23.64 29.30 -25.24
N TYR A 520 -24.20 28.90 -26.37
CA TYR A 520 -24.62 27.52 -26.65
C TYR A 520 -23.67 26.91 -27.67
N VAL A 521 -22.93 25.90 -27.25
CA VAL A 521 -21.89 25.25 -28.07
C VAL A 521 -22.40 23.88 -28.49
N PRO A 522 -22.53 23.57 -29.79
CA PRO A 522 -22.95 22.24 -30.24
C PRO A 522 -22.03 21.13 -29.69
N VAL A 523 -22.58 19.95 -29.39
CA VAL A 523 -21.77 18.80 -28.96
C VAL A 523 -20.69 18.41 -29.99
N SER A 524 -20.94 18.62 -31.29
CA SER A 524 -19.93 18.43 -32.34
C SER A 524 -18.70 19.35 -32.21
N SER A 525 -18.86 20.48 -31.51
CA SER A 525 -17.82 21.50 -31.31
C SER A 525 -17.16 21.44 -29.93
N LEU A 526 -17.31 20.33 -29.19
CA LEU A 526 -16.66 20.12 -27.90
C LEU A 526 -15.13 20.21 -27.95
N HIS A 527 -14.51 19.98 -29.12
CA HIS A 527 -13.08 20.16 -29.32
C HIS A 527 -12.58 21.60 -29.12
N LEU A 528 -13.47 22.60 -29.07
CA LEU A 528 -13.16 24.01 -28.77
C LEU A 528 -13.17 24.32 -27.26
N ILE A 529 -13.58 23.34 -26.45
CA ILE A 529 -13.81 23.45 -25.02
C ILE A 529 -12.67 22.79 -24.27
N SER A 530 -12.17 23.47 -23.23
CA SER A 530 -11.17 22.90 -22.33
C SER A 530 -11.44 23.33 -20.90
N ARG A 531 -11.11 22.47 -19.93
CA ARG A 531 -11.19 22.84 -18.52
C ARG A 531 -10.15 23.93 -18.19
N TYR A 532 -10.52 24.90 -17.36
CA TYR A 532 -9.58 25.91 -16.89
C TYR A 532 -8.61 25.30 -15.86
N ALA A 533 -7.30 25.41 -16.11
CA ALA A 533 -6.24 24.85 -15.25
C ALA A 533 -5.22 25.90 -14.75
N GLY A 534 -5.55 27.20 -14.85
CA GLY A 534 -4.62 28.31 -14.62
C GLY A 534 -4.48 28.81 -13.18
N GLY A 535 -5.20 28.23 -12.21
CA GLY A 535 -5.23 28.67 -10.80
C GLY A 535 -6.46 28.13 -10.06
N ALA A 536 -6.74 28.64 -8.86
CA ALA A 536 -7.93 28.26 -8.10
C ALA A 536 -9.22 28.57 -8.88
N GLU A 537 -10.21 27.66 -8.85
CA GLU A 537 -11.46 27.81 -9.62
C GLU A 537 -12.23 29.10 -9.24
N GLU A 538 -12.13 29.54 -7.99
CA GLU A 538 -12.78 30.77 -7.50
C GLU A 538 -12.20 32.06 -8.10
N SER A 539 -10.91 32.08 -8.41
CA SER A 539 -10.25 33.25 -9.00
C SER A 539 -10.20 33.22 -10.53
N ALA A 540 -10.83 32.22 -11.15
CA ALA A 540 -10.87 32.09 -12.60
C ALA A 540 -11.59 33.30 -13.23
N PRO A 541 -10.96 34.02 -14.18
CA PRO A 541 -11.57 35.21 -14.78
C PRO A 541 -12.85 34.85 -15.53
N LEU A 542 -13.78 35.81 -15.61
CA LEU A 542 -14.97 35.73 -16.44
C LEU A 542 -14.84 36.74 -17.58
N HIS A 543 -14.70 36.23 -18.81
CA HIS A 543 -14.60 37.09 -19.98
C HIS A 543 -15.98 37.58 -20.41
N LYS A 544 -16.03 38.71 -21.13
CA LYS A 544 -17.26 39.24 -21.74
C LYS A 544 -17.37 38.75 -23.18
N LEU A 545 -18.52 38.21 -23.57
CA LEU A 545 -18.79 37.82 -24.96
C LEU A 545 -18.67 39.05 -25.89
N GLY A 546 -17.91 38.90 -26.98
CA GLY A 546 -17.64 39.95 -27.95
C GLY A 546 -16.64 41.03 -27.53
N GLY A 547 -15.94 40.87 -26.39
CA GLY A 547 -14.91 41.82 -25.95
C GLY A 547 -13.48 41.44 -26.38
N ASP A 548 -12.64 42.44 -26.68
CA ASP A 548 -11.25 42.22 -27.12
C ASP A 548 -10.28 41.80 -26.01
N ALA A 549 -10.73 41.69 -24.77
CA ALA A 549 -9.88 41.33 -23.64
C ALA A 549 -9.25 39.95 -23.80
N TRP A 550 -10.05 38.96 -24.24
CA TRP A 550 -9.57 37.61 -24.51
C TRP A 550 -8.61 37.57 -25.70
N SER A 551 -8.94 38.28 -26.78
CA SER A 551 -8.09 38.37 -27.97
C SER A 551 -6.71 38.97 -27.63
N ARG A 552 -6.68 40.08 -26.88
CA ARG A 552 -5.42 40.70 -26.40
C ARG A 552 -4.65 39.79 -25.44
N ALA A 553 -5.34 39.12 -24.52
CA ALA A 553 -4.70 38.17 -23.60
C ALA A 553 -4.09 36.98 -24.35
N ARG A 554 -4.80 36.44 -25.34
CA ARG A 554 -4.32 35.38 -26.24
C ARG A 554 -3.11 35.84 -27.06
N GLN A 555 -3.13 37.05 -27.60
CA GLN A 555 -2.00 37.59 -28.36
C GLN A 555 -0.76 37.82 -27.50
N LYS A 556 -0.92 38.42 -26.32
CA LYS A 556 0.17 38.61 -25.35
C LYS A 556 0.74 37.27 -24.85
N ALA A 557 -0.12 36.27 -24.67
CA ALA A 557 0.31 34.91 -24.34
C ALA A 557 1.09 34.28 -25.51
N ALA A 558 0.62 34.45 -26.76
CA ALA A 558 1.31 33.97 -27.95
C ALA A 558 2.70 34.61 -28.12
N GLU A 559 2.85 35.91 -27.84
CA GLU A 559 4.15 36.60 -27.84
C GLU A 559 5.10 36.02 -26.79
N LYS A 560 4.66 35.86 -25.54
CA LYS A 560 5.49 35.24 -24.49
C LYS A 560 5.85 33.78 -24.79
N VAL A 561 4.91 33.02 -25.37
CA VAL A 561 5.15 31.65 -25.81
C VAL A 561 6.19 31.64 -26.94
N ARG A 562 6.15 32.62 -27.85
CA ARG A 562 7.13 32.76 -28.93
C ARG A 562 8.54 33.05 -28.41
N ASP A 563 8.69 33.94 -27.43
CA ASP A 563 10.01 34.24 -26.83
C ASP A 563 10.61 33.01 -26.15
N VAL A 564 9.80 32.28 -25.37
CA VAL A 564 10.22 31.03 -24.73
C VAL A 564 10.49 29.94 -25.76
N ALA A 565 9.68 29.87 -26.81
CA ALA A 565 9.89 28.93 -27.90
C ALA A 565 11.19 29.22 -28.66
N ALA A 566 11.55 30.49 -28.88
CA ALA A 566 12.82 30.87 -29.50
C ALA A 566 14.02 30.42 -28.65
N GLU A 567 14.01 30.69 -27.34
CA GLU A 567 15.08 30.22 -26.43
C GLU A 567 15.23 28.68 -26.45
N LEU A 568 14.11 27.95 -26.50
CA LEU A 568 14.12 26.48 -26.54
C LEU A 568 14.53 25.93 -27.90
N LEU A 569 14.07 26.55 -28.98
CA LEU A 569 14.46 26.17 -30.35
C LEU A 569 15.96 26.37 -30.54
N ASP A 570 16.57 27.40 -29.98
CA ASP A 570 18.02 27.60 -30.01
C ASP A 570 18.77 26.46 -29.29
N ILE A 571 18.28 26.01 -28.12
CA ILE A 571 18.84 24.87 -27.39
C ILE A 571 18.68 23.57 -28.19
N TYR A 572 17.52 23.35 -28.81
CA TYR A 572 17.26 22.17 -29.66
C TYR A 572 18.08 22.19 -30.95
N ALA A 573 18.26 23.35 -31.57
CA ALA A 573 19.10 23.51 -32.75
C ALA A 573 20.57 23.21 -32.42
N GLN A 574 21.07 23.69 -31.28
CA GLN A 574 22.41 23.33 -30.79
C GLN A 574 22.55 21.82 -30.53
N ARG A 575 21.50 21.19 -29.99
CA ARG A 575 21.45 19.74 -29.71
C ARG A 575 21.40 18.90 -30.99
N ALA A 576 20.62 19.30 -31.99
CA ALA A 576 20.50 18.60 -33.27
C ALA A 576 21.71 18.81 -34.18
N ALA A 577 22.41 19.94 -34.05
CA ALA A 577 23.62 20.23 -34.80
C ALA A 577 24.85 19.46 -34.28
N LYS A 578 24.80 18.96 -33.04
CA LYS A 578 25.91 18.25 -32.40
C LYS A 578 25.59 16.77 -32.30
N GLU A 579 26.44 15.93 -32.86
CA GLU A 579 26.29 14.47 -32.71
C GLU A 579 26.54 14.07 -31.24
N GLY A 580 25.57 13.35 -30.66
CA GLY A 580 25.64 12.76 -29.32
C GLY A 580 26.27 11.36 -29.34
N PHE A 581 26.13 10.64 -28.22
CA PHE A 581 26.59 9.26 -28.10
C PHE A 581 25.42 8.28 -28.25
N ALA A 582 25.45 7.43 -29.27
CA ALA A 582 24.45 6.38 -29.45
C ALA A 582 24.78 5.17 -28.59
N PHE A 583 24.02 4.96 -27.51
CA PHE A 583 24.15 3.78 -26.66
C PHE A 583 23.77 2.50 -27.42
N LYS A 584 24.48 1.40 -27.17
CA LYS A 584 24.14 0.08 -27.71
C LYS A 584 23.36 -0.71 -26.68
N HIS A 585 22.20 -1.21 -27.08
CA HIS A 585 21.33 -2.00 -26.23
C HIS A 585 21.51 -3.49 -26.49
N ASP A 586 22.07 -4.22 -25.53
CA ASP A 586 22.09 -5.68 -25.54
C ASP A 586 20.81 -6.20 -24.90
N ARG A 587 19.99 -6.91 -25.70
CA ARG A 587 18.70 -7.41 -25.23
C ARG A 587 18.84 -8.49 -24.17
N GLU A 588 19.87 -9.32 -24.23
CA GLU A 588 20.03 -10.45 -23.31
C GLU A 588 20.43 -9.95 -21.91
N GLN A 589 21.45 -9.10 -21.85
CA GLN A 589 21.91 -8.47 -20.59
C GLN A 589 20.83 -7.58 -19.98
N TYR A 590 20.15 -6.78 -20.81
CA TYR A 590 19.06 -5.96 -20.33
C TYR A 590 17.89 -6.78 -19.78
N GLN A 591 17.54 -7.90 -20.43
CA GLN A 591 16.48 -8.77 -19.93
C GLN A 591 16.85 -9.37 -18.56
N LEU A 592 18.10 -9.83 -18.39
CA LEU A 592 18.59 -10.29 -17.08
C LEU A 592 18.50 -9.20 -16.01
N PHE A 593 18.79 -7.94 -16.36
CA PHE A 593 18.61 -6.82 -15.44
C PHE A 593 17.13 -6.62 -15.11
N CYS A 594 16.23 -6.76 -16.09
CA CYS A 594 14.79 -6.66 -15.88
C CYS A 594 14.24 -7.79 -15.00
N ASP A 595 14.71 -9.02 -15.16
CA ASP A 595 14.26 -10.19 -14.40
C ASP A 595 14.62 -10.10 -12.91
N SER A 596 15.65 -9.32 -12.56
CA SER A 596 15.98 -9.03 -11.17
C SER A 596 15.08 -7.98 -10.50
N PHE A 597 14.17 -7.36 -11.25
CA PHE A 597 13.14 -6.47 -10.70
C PHE A 597 11.93 -7.29 -10.26
N PRO A 598 11.57 -7.31 -8.97
CA PRO A 598 10.52 -8.20 -8.44
C PRO A 598 9.09 -7.72 -8.73
N PHE A 599 8.93 -6.65 -9.53
CA PHE A 599 7.63 -6.06 -9.84
C PHE A 599 7.42 -6.01 -11.35
N GLU A 600 6.17 -6.09 -11.79
CA GLU A 600 5.83 -5.84 -13.19
C GLU A 600 5.73 -4.32 -13.44
N THR A 601 6.26 -3.86 -14.58
CA THR A 601 6.18 -2.46 -14.97
C THR A 601 4.77 -2.12 -15.44
N THR A 602 4.21 -0.98 -15.02
CA THR A 602 2.94 -0.47 -15.55
C THR A 602 3.07 -0.09 -17.04
N PRO A 603 1.97 0.02 -17.81
CA PRO A 603 2.03 0.46 -19.21
C PRO A 603 2.74 1.81 -19.39
N ASP A 604 2.46 2.79 -18.53
CA ASP A 604 3.14 4.10 -18.57
C ASP A 604 4.63 3.99 -18.22
N GLN A 605 4.99 3.14 -17.25
CA GLN A 605 6.39 2.89 -16.93
C GLN A 605 7.10 2.24 -18.10
N ALA A 606 6.51 1.22 -18.73
CA ALA A 606 7.06 0.56 -19.90
C ALA A 606 7.21 1.55 -21.07
N GLN A 607 6.22 2.42 -21.30
CA GLN A 607 6.30 3.46 -22.31
C GLN A 607 7.41 4.47 -22.00
N ALA A 608 7.53 4.94 -20.75
CA ALA A 608 8.59 5.85 -20.32
C ALA A 608 9.97 5.20 -20.47
N ILE A 609 10.12 3.94 -20.07
CA ILE A 609 11.35 3.15 -20.21
C ILE A 609 11.72 3.02 -21.68
N ASN A 610 10.79 2.57 -22.53
CA ASN A 610 11.03 2.40 -23.96
C ASN A 610 11.39 3.71 -24.65
N ALA A 611 10.76 4.82 -24.27
CA ALA A 611 11.08 6.14 -24.80
C ALA A 611 12.48 6.61 -24.37
N VAL A 612 12.85 6.44 -23.10
CA VAL A 612 14.20 6.75 -22.60
C VAL A 612 15.27 5.90 -23.30
N LEU A 613 15.07 4.59 -23.40
CA LEU A 613 16.02 3.70 -24.07
C LEU A 613 16.15 4.01 -25.57
N SER A 614 15.03 4.29 -26.25
CA SER A 614 15.02 4.68 -27.65
C SER A 614 15.82 5.95 -27.89
N ASP A 615 15.63 6.97 -27.05
CA ASP A 615 16.36 8.24 -27.17
C ASP A 615 17.86 8.04 -26.92
N MET A 616 18.24 7.30 -25.88
CA MET A 616 19.64 6.99 -25.57
C MET A 616 20.32 6.20 -26.71
N CYS A 617 19.59 5.35 -27.44
CA CYS A 617 20.17 4.61 -28.56
C CYS A 617 20.35 5.46 -29.83
N GLN A 618 19.83 6.70 -29.87
CA GLN A 618 19.98 7.59 -31.01
C GLN A 618 21.29 8.40 -30.94
N PRO A 619 21.84 8.85 -32.07
CA PRO A 619 23.03 9.70 -32.10
C PRO A 619 22.74 11.16 -31.71
N LEU A 620 21.62 11.43 -31.02
CA LEU A 620 21.20 12.76 -30.55
C LEU A 620 21.24 12.74 -29.03
N ALA A 621 21.82 13.77 -28.41
CA ALA A 621 21.82 13.85 -26.95
C ALA A 621 20.37 13.84 -26.42
N MET A 622 20.04 13.05 -25.42
CA MET A 622 18.69 12.98 -24.83
C MET A 622 18.45 14.19 -23.89
N ASP A 623 17.24 14.78 -23.90
CA ASP A 623 16.76 15.69 -22.84
C ASP A 623 15.30 15.37 -22.54
N ARG A 624 15.09 14.34 -21.72
CA ARG A 624 13.78 13.79 -21.41
C ARG A 624 13.38 14.10 -19.97
N LEU A 625 12.11 14.51 -19.79
CA LEU A 625 11.48 14.67 -18.49
C LEU A 625 10.52 13.50 -18.23
N VAL A 626 10.72 12.80 -17.13
CA VAL A 626 9.79 11.78 -16.62
C VAL A 626 9.04 12.38 -15.43
N CYS A 627 7.74 12.55 -15.60
CA CYS A 627 6.86 13.09 -14.58
C CYS A 627 5.95 11.99 -14.04
N GLY A 628 5.81 11.88 -12.74
CA GLY A 628 4.85 10.96 -12.12
C GLY A 628 4.83 11.15 -10.62
N ASP A 629 3.75 10.81 -9.93
CA ASP A 629 3.65 11.09 -8.49
C ASP A 629 4.68 10.28 -7.66
N VAL A 630 4.88 10.66 -6.40
CA VAL A 630 5.78 9.95 -5.47
C VAL A 630 5.35 8.48 -5.40
N GLY A 631 6.33 7.58 -5.55
CA GLY A 631 6.08 6.14 -5.58
C GLY A 631 5.71 5.59 -6.95
N PHE A 632 5.63 6.38 -8.02
CA PHE A 632 5.18 5.89 -9.34
C PHE A 632 6.25 5.12 -10.14
N GLY A 633 7.31 4.65 -9.49
CA GLY A 633 8.38 3.87 -10.14
C GLY A 633 9.31 4.69 -11.06
N LYS A 634 9.33 6.03 -10.96
CA LYS A 634 10.29 6.90 -11.67
C LYS A 634 11.74 6.44 -11.49
N THR A 635 12.06 5.95 -10.29
CA THR A 635 13.39 5.44 -9.95
C THR A 635 13.79 4.24 -10.80
N GLU A 636 12.86 3.33 -11.14
CA GLU A 636 13.17 2.16 -11.98
C GLU A 636 13.47 2.59 -13.43
N VAL A 637 12.80 3.62 -13.95
CA VAL A 637 13.13 4.21 -15.26
C VAL A 637 14.57 4.71 -15.27
N ALA A 638 14.97 5.42 -14.22
CA ALA A 638 16.33 5.94 -14.07
C ALA A 638 17.37 4.83 -13.86
N MET A 639 17.04 3.77 -13.12
CA MET A 639 17.92 2.61 -12.92
C MET A 639 18.17 1.86 -14.23
N ARG A 640 17.14 1.65 -15.05
CA ARG A 640 17.27 1.02 -16.38
C ARG A 640 18.09 1.86 -17.35
N ALA A 641 17.91 3.18 -17.33
CA ALA A 641 18.75 4.11 -18.11
C ALA A 641 20.21 4.06 -17.65
N ALA A 642 20.45 4.07 -16.33
CA ALA A 642 21.78 3.95 -15.76
C ALA A 642 22.45 2.61 -16.13
N PHE A 643 21.71 1.51 -16.11
CA PHE A 643 22.20 0.21 -16.52
C PHE A 643 22.69 0.21 -17.97
N LEU A 644 21.89 0.73 -18.91
CA LEU A 644 22.30 0.87 -20.31
C LEU A 644 23.57 1.72 -20.45
N ALA A 645 23.69 2.80 -19.69
CA ALA A 645 24.87 3.65 -19.73
C ALA A 645 26.14 2.94 -19.24
N VAL A 646 26.04 2.23 -18.12
CA VAL A 646 27.16 1.46 -17.53
C VAL A 646 27.57 0.30 -18.43
N GLU A 647 26.62 -0.40 -19.06
CA GLU A 647 26.89 -1.46 -20.03
C GLU A 647 27.75 -0.97 -21.21
N ASN A 648 27.57 0.29 -21.60
CA ASN A 648 28.37 0.95 -22.64
C ASN A 648 29.65 1.60 -22.11
N HIS A 649 30.06 1.26 -20.88
CA HIS A 649 31.24 1.81 -20.20
C HIS A 649 31.23 3.34 -20.05
N LYS A 650 30.03 3.94 -19.95
CA LYS A 650 29.86 5.36 -19.65
C LYS A 650 29.53 5.55 -18.17
N GLN A 651 30.08 6.63 -17.59
CA GLN A 651 29.77 7.00 -16.23
C GLN A 651 28.38 7.66 -16.14
N VAL A 652 27.69 7.42 -15.03
CA VAL A 652 26.38 7.99 -14.71
C VAL A 652 26.51 8.90 -13.50
N ALA A 653 25.94 10.10 -13.58
CA ALA A 653 25.81 11.00 -12.44
C ALA A 653 24.33 11.12 -12.04
N VAL A 654 24.02 10.91 -10.76
CA VAL A 654 22.66 11.11 -10.23
C VAL A 654 22.65 12.29 -9.26
N LEU A 655 21.98 13.36 -9.66
CA LEU A 655 21.91 14.62 -8.93
C LEU A 655 20.58 14.74 -8.19
N VAL A 656 20.66 14.94 -6.86
CA VAL A 656 19.47 15.03 -5.99
C VAL A 656 19.54 16.27 -5.07
N PRO A 657 18.41 16.83 -4.61
CA PRO A 657 18.43 18.12 -3.92
C PRO A 657 18.87 18.03 -2.46
N THR A 658 18.66 16.88 -1.79
CA THR A 658 18.92 16.70 -0.36
C THR A 658 19.84 15.51 -0.09
N THR A 659 20.54 15.54 1.04
CA THR A 659 21.42 14.44 1.47
C THR A 659 20.64 13.16 1.82
N LEU A 660 19.40 13.29 2.27
CA LEU A 660 18.52 12.14 2.55
C LEU A 660 18.14 11.43 1.25
N LEU A 661 17.74 12.18 0.21
CA LEU A 661 17.49 11.60 -1.11
C LEU A 661 18.77 10.98 -1.71
N ALA A 662 19.95 11.57 -1.46
CA ALA A 662 21.21 11.00 -1.92
C ALA A 662 21.45 9.62 -1.29
N GLN A 663 21.22 9.50 0.02
CA GLN A 663 21.32 8.23 0.72
C GLN A 663 20.28 7.22 0.23
N GLN A 664 19.03 7.66 0.05
CA GLN A 664 17.96 6.80 -0.45
C GLN A 664 18.26 6.24 -1.84
N HIS A 665 18.70 7.09 -2.79
CA HIS A 665 19.10 6.64 -4.11
C HIS A 665 20.34 5.75 -4.04
N TYR A 666 21.33 6.07 -3.20
CA TYR A 666 22.51 5.22 -3.01
C TYR A 666 22.15 3.81 -2.55
N ASP A 667 21.31 3.68 -1.51
CA ASP A 667 20.87 2.38 -1.01
C ASP A 667 20.05 1.64 -2.08
N ASN A 668 19.09 2.33 -2.72
CA ASN A 668 18.25 1.73 -3.77
C ASN A 668 19.07 1.25 -4.99
N PHE A 669 20.02 2.05 -5.47
CA PHE A 669 20.88 1.67 -6.59
C PHE A 669 21.80 0.51 -6.21
N ARG A 670 22.39 0.51 -5.01
CA ARG A 670 23.21 -0.60 -4.57
C ARG A 670 22.40 -1.90 -4.45
N ASP A 671 21.20 -1.85 -3.86
CA ASP A 671 20.32 -3.01 -3.74
C ASP A 671 19.85 -3.52 -5.12
N ARG A 672 19.65 -2.63 -6.09
CA ARG A 672 19.21 -2.97 -7.46
C ARG A 672 20.32 -3.57 -8.32
N PHE A 673 21.55 -3.07 -8.17
CA PHE A 673 22.73 -3.47 -8.96
C PHE A 673 23.62 -4.50 -8.24
N ALA A 674 23.15 -5.04 -7.13
CA ALA A 674 23.87 -5.94 -6.24
C ALA A 674 24.48 -7.16 -6.98
N ASN A 675 23.70 -7.78 -7.88
CA ASN A 675 24.15 -8.91 -8.70
C ASN A 675 24.99 -8.50 -9.93
N TRP A 676 25.39 -7.24 -10.05
CA TRP A 676 26.11 -6.70 -11.21
C TRP A 676 27.47 -6.12 -10.82
N PRO A 677 28.51 -6.26 -11.65
CA PRO A 677 29.84 -5.74 -11.36
C PRO A 677 29.93 -4.23 -11.59
N VAL A 678 29.10 -3.45 -10.90
CA VAL A 678 28.97 -2.00 -11.05
C VAL A 678 29.36 -1.30 -9.75
N ARG A 679 30.28 -0.34 -9.84
CA ARG A 679 30.73 0.40 -8.66
C ARG A 679 29.94 1.68 -8.49
N ILE A 680 29.16 1.73 -7.41
CA ILE A 680 28.28 2.85 -7.06
C ILE A 680 28.85 3.56 -5.83
N GLU A 681 28.99 4.89 -5.90
CA GLU A 681 29.41 5.71 -4.76
C GLU A 681 28.52 6.94 -4.55
N MET A 682 28.55 7.47 -3.33
CA MET A 682 27.78 8.66 -2.95
C MET A 682 28.67 9.81 -2.48
N LEU A 683 28.48 10.99 -3.07
CA LEU A 683 29.08 12.26 -2.67
C LEU A 683 28.06 13.15 -1.94
N SER A 684 28.11 13.17 -0.61
CA SER A 684 27.20 13.95 0.23
C SER A 684 27.89 14.56 1.46
N ARG A 685 27.13 15.25 2.32
CA ARG A 685 27.66 15.75 3.61
C ARG A 685 27.94 14.62 4.62
N PHE A 686 27.42 13.41 4.40
CA PHE A 686 27.66 12.26 5.27
C PHE A 686 29.02 11.59 5.03
N ARG A 687 29.69 11.91 3.92
CA ARG A 687 31.09 11.48 3.68
C ARG A 687 32.06 12.49 4.29
N SER A 688 33.12 12.01 4.91
CA SER A 688 34.23 12.84 5.41
C SER A 688 34.98 13.51 4.24
N ALA A 689 35.72 14.59 4.51
CA ALA A 689 36.50 15.27 3.46
C ALA A 689 37.53 14.33 2.79
N LYS A 690 38.16 13.44 3.58
CA LYS A 690 39.12 12.45 3.07
C LYS A 690 38.46 11.47 2.10
N GLU A 691 37.28 10.95 2.45
CA GLU A 691 36.51 10.06 1.57
C GLU A 691 36.04 10.79 0.31
N GLN A 692 35.59 12.04 0.43
CA GLN A 692 35.20 12.84 -0.74
C GLN A 692 36.36 13.02 -1.71
N THR A 693 37.56 13.37 -1.22
CA THR A 693 38.76 13.49 -2.08
C THR A 693 39.10 12.17 -2.76
N GLN A 694 39.00 11.05 -2.05
CA GLN A 694 39.24 9.72 -2.63
C GLN A 694 38.21 9.38 -3.71
N ILE A 695 36.92 9.59 -3.43
CA ILE A 695 35.82 9.35 -4.38
C ILE A 695 36.00 10.19 -5.65
N LEU A 696 36.36 11.47 -5.51
CA LEU A 696 36.61 12.35 -6.65
C LEU A 696 37.81 11.91 -7.50
N ALA A 697 38.90 11.44 -6.87
CA ALA A 697 40.04 10.89 -7.58
C ALA A 697 39.66 9.62 -8.35
N GLU A 698 38.95 8.70 -7.72
CA GLU A 698 38.50 7.45 -8.36
C GLU A 698 37.47 7.69 -9.47
N ALA A 699 36.60 8.68 -9.32
CA ALA A 699 35.66 9.09 -10.35
C ALA A 699 36.37 9.69 -11.57
N ALA A 700 37.41 10.49 -11.34
CA ALA A 700 38.25 11.06 -12.41
C ALA A 700 39.10 9.99 -13.14
N GLU A 701 39.48 8.92 -12.45
CA GLU A 701 40.17 7.77 -13.04
C GLU A 701 39.22 6.84 -13.83
N GLY A 702 37.90 6.98 -13.63
CA GLY A 702 36.88 6.11 -14.23
C GLY A 702 36.67 4.79 -13.50
N LYS A 703 37.05 4.70 -12.21
CA LYS A 703 36.82 3.51 -11.37
C LYS A 703 35.42 3.42 -10.80
N ILE A 704 34.67 4.54 -10.81
CA ILE A 704 33.30 4.64 -10.31
C ILE A 704 32.38 4.78 -11.51
N ASP A 705 31.44 3.85 -11.64
CA ASP A 705 30.50 3.81 -12.77
C ASP A 705 29.30 4.72 -12.51
N ILE A 706 28.74 4.70 -11.30
CA ILE A 706 27.61 5.54 -10.91
C ILE A 706 27.98 6.40 -9.70
N LEU A 707 27.91 7.72 -9.86
CA LEU A 707 28.16 8.69 -8.80
C LEU A 707 26.89 9.44 -8.43
N ILE A 708 26.37 9.18 -7.22
CA ILE A 708 25.15 9.79 -6.70
C ILE A 708 25.54 10.94 -5.78
N GLY A 709 24.91 12.11 -5.89
CA GLY A 709 25.30 13.22 -5.03
C GLY A 709 24.37 14.41 -5.06
N THR A 710 24.62 15.32 -4.13
CA THR A 710 23.85 16.56 -4.05
C THR A 710 24.42 17.63 -4.99
N HIS A 711 24.02 18.89 -4.83
CA HIS A 711 24.60 20.05 -5.51
C HIS A 711 26.14 20.12 -5.47
N LYS A 712 26.83 19.38 -4.58
CA LYS A 712 28.28 19.19 -4.64
C LYS A 712 28.78 18.65 -5.98
N LEU A 713 28.01 17.81 -6.68
CA LEU A 713 28.37 17.32 -8.02
C LEU A 713 28.46 18.43 -9.08
N LEU A 714 27.80 19.57 -8.84
CA LEU A 714 27.81 20.72 -9.75
C LEU A 714 28.99 21.68 -9.50
N GLN A 715 29.80 21.42 -8.47
CA GLN A 715 30.99 22.23 -8.18
C GLN A 715 32.06 21.98 -9.26
N SER A 716 32.88 22.99 -9.53
CA SER A 716 33.84 23.00 -10.65
C SER A 716 35.01 22.02 -10.50
N ASP A 717 35.22 21.51 -9.29
CA ASP A 717 36.24 20.54 -8.92
C ASP A 717 35.89 19.10 -9.29
N VAL A 718 34.63 18.81 -9.59
CA VAL A 718 34.19 17.46 -9.98
C VAL A 718 34.51 17.22 -11.45
N LYS A 719 35.44 16.31 -11.71
CA LYS A 719 35.80 15.84 -13.05
C LYS A 719 35.48 14.36 -13.19
N LEU A 720 34.63 14.03 -14.16
CA LEU A 720 34.35 12.67 -14.57
C LEU A 720 35.16 12.35 -15.83
N ARG A 721 35.59 11.11 -15.96
CA ARG A 721 36.40 10.64 -17.10
C ARG A 721 35.60 10.62 -18.39
N ASP A 722 34.41 10.02 -18.36
CA ASP A 722 33.54 9.86 -19.53
C ASP A 722 32.07 9.78 -19.08
N LEU A 723 31.50 10.93 -18.75
CA LEU A 723 30.09 11.06 -18.35
C LEU A 723 29.19 10.89 -19.58
N GLY A 724 28.36 9.84 -19.58
CA GLY A 724 27.40 9.59 -20.65
C GLY A 724 25.95 9.91 -20.30
N LEU A 725 25.57 9.85 -19.01
CA LEU A 725 24.20 10.08 -18.57
C LEU A 725 24.15 10.89 -17.27
N LEU A 726 23.36 11.96 -17.26
CA LEU A 726 23.04 12.77 -16.08
C LEU A 726 21.56 12.59 -15.71
N ILE A 727 21.31 12.01 -14.55
CA ILE A 727 19.97 11.86 -13.97
C ILE A 727 19.77 12.97 -12.94
N VAL A 728 18.69 13.75 -13.06
CA VAL A 728 18.36 14.84 -12.13
C VAL A 728 17.01 14.55 -11.49
N ASP A 729 16.97 14.37 -10.17
CA ASP A 729 15.72 14.17 -9.43
C ASP A 729 15.24 15.46 -8.76
N GLU A 730 13.94 15.74 -8.84
CA GLU A 730 13.28 16.93 -8.29
C GLU A 730 13.96 18.26 -8.67
N GLU A 731 14.15 18.47 -9.99
CA GLU A 731 14.79 19.68 -10.57
C GLU A 731 14.23 20.99 -9.98
N HIS A 732 12.93 21.01 -9.62
CA HIS A 732 12.25 22.17 -9.08
C HIS A 732 12.89 22.70 -7.77
N ARG A 733 13.51 21.84 -6.95
CA ARG A 733 14.15 22.22 -5.68
C ARG A 733 15.56 22.80 -5.83
N PHE A 734 16.13 22.80 -7.04
CA PHE A 734 17.43 23.40 -7.29
C PHE A 734 17.33 24.92 -7.50
N GLY A 735 18.29 25.65 -6.91
CA GLY A 735 18.43 27.10 -7.11
C GLY A 735 18.84 27.48 -8.53
N VAL A 736 18.68 28.76 -8.88
CA VAL A 736 18.91 29.28 -10.25
C VAL A 736 20.31 28.95 -10.77
N ARG A 737 21.36 29.19 -9.95
CA ARG A 737 22.76 28.91 -10.33
C ARG A 737 23.03 27.43 -10.62
N HIS A 738 22.36 26.52 -9.90
CA HIS A 738 22.49 25.08 -10.14
C HIS A 738 21.83 24.70 -11.48
N LYS A 739 20.66 25.28 -11.78
CA LYS A 739 19.96 25.06 -13.05
C LYS A 739 20.74 25.57 -14.25
N GLU A 740 21.43 26.70 -14.14
CA GLU A 740 22.33 27.20 -15.19
C GLU A 740 23.50 26.24 -15.44
N ARG A 741 24.08 25.66 -14.39
CA ARG A 741 25.16 24.67 -14.53
C ARG A 741 24.68 23.38 -15.20
N ILE A 742 23.48 22.91 -14.86
CA ILE A 742 22.83 21.76 -15.53
C ILE A 742 22.56 22.10 -17.00
N LYS A 743 22.04 23.30 -17.31
CA LYS A 743 21.81 23.75 -18.69
C LYS A 743 23.11 23.74 -19.51
N ALA A 744 24.24 24.15 -18.94
CA ALA A 744 25.53 24.11 -19.62
C ALA A 744 25.99 22.69 -19.98
N MET A 745 25.52 21.65 -19.29
CA MET A 745 25.82 20.25 -19.56
C MET A 745 24.87 19.60 -20.59
N ARG A 746 23.71 20.21 -20.89
CA ARG A 746 22.67 19.67 -21.80
C ARG A 746 23.13 19.45 -23.24
N ALA A 747 24.18 20.15 -23.67
CA ALA A 747 24.65 20.08 -25.05
C ALA A 747 25.51 18.84 -25.34
N ASP A 748 26.07 18.20 -24.30
CA ASP A 748 27.15 17.21 -24.45
C ASP A 748 26.81 15.85 -23.85
N VAL A 749 25.77 15.76 -23.01
CA VAL A 749 25.45 14.61 -22.17
C VAL A 749 23.95 14.35 -22.23
N ASP A 750 23.56 13.07 -22.25
CA ASP A 750 22.17 12.66 -22.12
C ASP A 750 21.62 13.05 -20.74
N ILE A 751 20.52 13.80 -20.71
CA ILE A 751 19.86 14.23 -19.48
C ILE A 751 18.51 13.56 -19.31
N LEU A 752 18.35 12.88 -18.18
CA LEU A 752 17.09 12.34 -17.69
C LEU A 752 16.65 13.13 -16.45
N THR A 753 15.55 13.88 -16.55
CA THR A 753 14.99 14.60 -15.39
C THR A 753 13.80 13.84 -14.82
N LEU A 754 13.72 13.66 -13.51
CA LEU A 754 12.60 13.07 -12.78
C LEU A 754 11.91 14.13 -11.92
N THR A 755 10.58 14.15 -11.88
CA THR A 755 9.83 15.06 -11.00
C THR A 755 8.54 14.41 -10.49
N ALA A 756 8.20 14.68 -9.22
CA ALA A 756 6.91 14.28 -8.66
C ALA A 756 5.75 15.14 -9.17
N THR A 757 6.00 16.44 -9.27
CA THR A 757 5.01 17.44 -9.67
C THR A 757 5.34 17.99 -11.05
N PRO A 758 4.42 17.95 -12.02
CA PRO A 758 4.60 18.66 -13.27
C PRO A 758 4.50 20.16 -12.98
N ILE A 759 5.62 20.87 -13.04
CA ILE A 759 5.59 22.34 -12.97
C ILE A 759 4.79 22.83 -14.19
N PRO A 760 3.73 23.65 -14.03
CA PRO A 760 2.84 24.04 -15.14
C PRO A 760 3.58 24.60 -16.36
N ARG A 761 4.68 25.33 -16.13
CA ARG A 761 5.54 25.86 -17.19
C ARG A 761 6.28 24.77 -17.96
N THR A 762 6.86 23.79 -17.25
CA THR A 762 7.61 22.67 -17.85
C THR A 762 6.68 21.67 -18.54
N LEU A 763 5.47 21.47 -17.99
CA LEU A 763 4.42 20.67 -18.63
C LEU A 763 3.93 21.32 -19.94
N ASN A 764 3.72 22.63 -19.95
CA ASN A 764 3.28 23.35 -21.16
C ASN A 764 4.35 23.33 -22.28
N MET A 765 5.63 23.37 -21.90
CA MET A 765 6.77 23.23 -22.83
C MET A 765 6.89 21.82 -23.40
N ALA A 766 6.65 20.80 -22.58
CA ALA A 766 6.59 19.43 -23.03
C ALA A 766 5.42 19.16 -23.99
N MET A 767 4.23 19.69 -23.67
CA MET A 767 3.01 19.53 -24.46
C MET A 767 3.07 20.23 -25.83
N SER A 768 4.01 21.17 -26.02
CA SER A 768 4.25 21.84 -27.31
C SER A 768 5.32 21.15 -28.16
N GLY A 769 5.83 19.98 -27.74
CA GLY A 769 6.87 19.23 -28.45
C GLY A 769 8.28 19.83 -28.30
N MET A 770 8.45 20.84 -27.44
CA MET A 770 9.73 21.51 -27.19
C MET A 770 10.53 20.87 -26.04
N ARG A 771 10.01 19.83 -25.39
CA ARG A 771 10.75 18.98 -24.44
C ARG A 771 10.15 17.59 -24.47
N ASP A 772 10.98 16.57 -24.63
CA ASP A 772 10.51 15.19 -24.62
C ASP A 772 10.00 14.83 -23.21
N LEU A 773 8.73 14.43 -23.12
CA LEU A 773 8.06 14.15 -21.84
C LEU A 773 7.49 12.74 -21.85
N SER A 774 7.69 12.05 -20.74
CA SER A 774 7.00 10.80 -20.43
C SER A 774 6.25 11.01 -19.13
N ILE A 775 4.93 10.82 -19.17
CA ILE A 775 4.09 10.90 -17.98
C ILE A 775 3.88 9.48 -17.49
N ILE A 776 4.26 9.22 -16.26
CA ILE A 776 3.88 8.05 -15.49
C ILE A 776 2.80 8.51 -14.55
N ALA A 777 1.54 8.39 -14.96
CA ALA A 777 0.42 8.81 -14.13
C ALA A 777 -0.39 7.63 -13.63
N THR A 778 -0.02 6.42 -14.05
CA THR A 778 -0.44 5.16 -13.49
C THR A 778 0.36 4.83 -12.21
N PRO A 779 -0.25 4.83 -11.00
CA PRO A 779 0.42 4.37 -9.79
C PRO A 779 0.76 2.88 -9.88
N PRO A 780 1.92 2.44 -9.34
CA PRO A 780 2.13 1.08 -8.87
C PRO A 780 1.06 0.78 -7.84
N ALA A 781 0.67 -0.48 -7.78
CA ALA A 781 -0.75 -0.74 -7.66
C ALA A 781 -1.20 -0.59 -6.13
N ARG A 782 -2.47 -0.74 -5.63
CA ARG A 782 -3.07 -0.66 -4.23
C ARG A 782 -2.93 0.70 -3.50
N ARG A 783 -2.79 1.82 -4.20
CA ARG A 783 -2.98 3.13 -3.54
C ARG A 783 -4.48 3.41 -3.37
N LEU A 784 -4.98 3.25 -2.14
CA LEU A 784 -6.36 3.63 -1.77
C LEU A 784 -6.52 5.14 -1.72
N ALA A 785 -7.74 5.63 -1.97
CA ALA A 785 -8.09 7.05 -1.83
C ALA A 785 -8.00 7.49 -0.36
N VAL A 786 -7.20 8.52 -0.09
CA VAL A 786 -7.06 9.08 1.26
C VAL A 786 -8.29 9.94 1.58
N LYS A 787 -9.06 9.56 2.62
CA LYS A 787 -10.17 10.39 3.12
C LYS A 787 -9.60 11.64 3.80
N THR A 788 -9.92 12.83 3.29
CA THR A 788 -9.48 14.11 3.86
C THR A 788 -10.61 14.78 4.63
N PHE A 789 -10.33 15.23 5.85
CA PHE A 789 -11.27 15.97 6.69
C PHE A 789 -10.72 17.37 6.95
N VAL A 790 -11.59 18.38 6.82
CA VAL A 790 -11.31 19.74 7.26
C VAL A 790 -12.12 20.01 8.52
N ARG A 791 -11.42 20.34 9.61
CA ARG A 791 -11.97 20.57 10.95
C ARG A 791 -11.19 21.70 11.63
N GLU A 792 -11.84 22.38 12.55
CA GLU A 792 -11.14 23.22 13.52
C GLU A 792 -10.32 22.35 14.48
N TYR A 793 -9.24 22.89 15.03
CA TYR A 793 -8.39 22.13 15.96
C TYR A 793 -9.18 21.77 17.22
N ASP A 794 -9.30 20.48 17.47
CA ASP A 794 -9.90 19.91 18.66
C ASP A 794 -8.97 18.82 19.19
N SER A 795 -8.56 18.94 20.45
CA SER A 795 -7.61 18.02 21.08
C SER A 795 -8.15 16.59 21.20
N LEU A 796 -9.47 16.42 21.35
CA LEU A 796 -10.11 15.11 21.34
C LEU A 796 -10.06 14.51 19.93
N VAL A 797 -10.39 15.28 18.90
CA VAL A 797 -10.32 14.80 17.50
C VAL A 797 -8.90 14.38 17.11
N VAL A 798 -7.89 15.18 17.49
CA VAL A 798 -6.48 14.83 17.25
C VAL A 798 -6.09 13.55 18.01
N ARG A 799 -6.46 13.44 19.29
CA ARG A 799 -6.22 12.23 20.08
C ARG A 799 -6.89 11.01 19.44
N GLU A 800 -8.13 11.13 18.98
CA GLU A 800 -8.85 10.05 18.31
C GLU A 800 -8.19 9.66 16.98
N ALA A 801 -7.78 10.63 16.17
CA ALA A 801 -7.07 10.36 14.92
C ALA A 801 -5.75 9.60 15.16
N ILE A 802 -4.98 10.01 16.18
CA ILE A 802 -3.74 9.34 16.57
C ILE A 802 -4.03 7.93 17.10
N LEU A 803 -5.01 7.78 18.00
CA LEU A 803 -5.35 6.48 18.56
C LEU A 803 -5.90 5.51 17.50
N ARG A 804 -6.67 6.00 16.53
CA ARG A 804 -7.16 5.19 15.40
C ARG A 804 -5.99 4.57 14.63
N GLU A 805 -4.95 5.37 14.36
CA GLU A 805 -3.75 4.91 13.66
C GLU A 805 -2.90 3.95 14.49
N ILE A 806 -2.70 4.24 15.77
CA ILE A 806 -1.89 3.40 16.67
C ILE A 806 -2.58 2.05 16.90
N LEU A 807 -3.90 2.02 17.12
CA LEU A 807 -4.64 0.80 17.41
C LEU A 807 -4.70 -0.16 16.21
N ARG A 808 -4.62 0.36 14.98
CA ARG A 808 -4.43 -0.48 13.78
C ARG A 808 -2.96 -0.86 13.50
N GLY A 809 -2.02 -0.47 14.38
CA GLY A 809 -0.60 -0.76 14.23
C GLY A 809 0.08 0.05 13.12
N GLY A 810 -0.41 1.26 12.87
CA GLY A 810 0.14 2.25 11.93
C GLY A 810 0.97 3.34 12.62
N GLN A 811 1.42 4.31 11.82
CA GLN A 811 2.24 5.44 12.26
C GLN A 811 1.60 6.77 11.81
N VAL A 812 1.78 7.82 12.61
CA VAL A 812 1.17 9.13 12.35
C VAL A 812 2.23 10.15 11.97
N TYR A 813 2.02 10.86 10.85
CA TYR A 813 2.72 12.10 10.57
C TYR A 813 1.97 13.28 11.19
N TYR A 814 2.54 13.88 12.23
CA TYR A 814 2.03 15.12 12.82
C TYR A 814 2.87 16.30 12.33
N LEU A 815 2.29 17.12 11.45
CA LEU A 815 2.98 18.28 10.89
C LEU A 815 2.82 19.49 11.80
N TYR A 816 3.92 19.91 12.43
CA TYR A 816 3.97 21.13 13.22
C TYR A 816 4.87 22.14 12.50
N ASN A 817 4.29 23.23 12.01
CA ASN A 817 4.94 24.16 11.09
C ASN A 817 5.75 25.25 11.84
N ASP A 818 6.50 24.84 12.86
CA ASP A 818 7.39 25.69 13.65
C ASP A 818 8.51 24.83 14.25
N VAL A 819 9.76 25.29 14.16
CA VAL A 819 10.95 24.56 14.62
C VAL A 819 11.35 24.97 16.04
N GLU A 820 10.97 26.16 16.52
CA GLU A 820 11.32 26.59 17.88
C GLU A 820 10.47 25.89 18.96
N ASN A 821 9.24 25.50 18.58
CA ASN A 821 8.23 24.96 19.48
C ASN A 821 7.93 23.45 19.24
N ILE A 822 8.72 22.75 18.41
CA ILE A 822 8.70 21.27 18.26
C ILE A 822 9.70 20.63 19.21
#